data_AF-A0A2G6B4P4-F1
#
_entry.id   AF-A0A2G6B4P4-F1
#
_cell.length_a   1.000
_cell.length_b   1.000
_cell.length_c   1.000
_cell.angle_alpha   90.00
_cell.angle_beta   90.00
_cell.angle_gamma   90.00
#
_symmetry.space_group_name_H-M   'P 1'
#
loop_
_entity.id
_entity.type
_entity.pdbx_description
1 polymer ?
#
loop_
_entity_poly.entity_id
_entity_poly.type
_entity_poly.pdbx_seq_one_letter_code
_entity_poly.pdbx_strand_id
1 'polypeptide(L)'
;MKDEAKTLVDTLGSYTEYSQSGNGIHVFLKGRKPGKRSKNTAKGIELYDKERFIVMTGNHLQGTPTDVHERQMILDYIYDSYFTQPEKEPQTIRQTELELSPALSDEEILNIAFRAKNGEAFRKLYVGDYSAYGSQSEADMAFTNMLAFYTQDAEQIDRIFTGSGLYREKWNRKDYKAWTIQTAIDGLNATYQKHEQRLNNYQIDFNDNVKDSPNMDLEKVLRARRFEELEKMEEVLMAEWVAGGSKGKEPKKPTMLTPIRCALILPEYISFALFDLEENTRLAMYQAKEGIYTRNITLIKRVISWLEPQLNNSKAEDVIYHLMNAAETRKKTESRYLIPVQNGVFNLKTKQLEPFSPKYVFTTKISTAYIENPSLPVIDGWGVEDWFSSIACGDQEIVKLLWQVINDSLNGNYTRRKAIFLVGEGNNGKGTFQELIINLIGVQNIASLKVNEFEERFKLSMLEGKTAVIGDDVPANVYIDDSSNFNSVVTGDRVSVEFKNKPIYTTDFKCSVIQSTNGMPKFRNKTQGTMRRIIIVPFNADFNGSTENFKIKDEYIRNEEVLQYVLHKAIHMDFERFDVPKASVRELEVFQQDNDPILDFKLNVFDGWNIPEVPKYIVYEFYKRFCNGNGYKFASDRQFHKQLKVHLGKEWEDSLNRFDIEYLQLYLGDLERLEINIRNPRTPDGAYKIIDK
;
A
#
# COMPACT_ATOMS: atom_id res chain seq x y z
N MET A 1 35.93 20.70 1.54
CA MET A 1 34.99 21.83 1.37
C MET A 1 34.36 21.71 -0.01
N LYS A 2 33.05 21.87 -0.16
CA LYS A 2 32.37 21.82 -1.47
C LYS A 2 32.79 23.02 -2.34
N ASP A 3 32.84 22.85 -3.66
CA ASP A 3 33.36 23.88 -4.60
C ASP A 3 32.60 25.22 -4.53
N GLU A 4 31.28 25.16 -4.37
CA GLU A 4 30.42 26.35 -4.22
C GLU A 4 30.70 27.11 -2.90
N ALA A 5 30.97 26.39 -1.81
CA ALA A 5 31.31 26.99 -0.52
C ALA A 5 32.69 27.64 -0.54
N LYS A 6 33.67 27.01 -1.22
CA LYS A 6 35.00 27.58 -1.42
C LYS A 6 34.93 28.89 -2.23
N THR A 7 34.16 28.88 -3.31
CA THR A 7 33.94 30.07 -4.15
C THR A 7 33.34 31.24 -3.35
N LEU A 8 32.35 30.96 -2.47
CA LEU A 8 31.76 31.98 -1.59
C LEU A 8 32.75 32.54 -0.57
N VAL A 9 33.56 31.69 0.05
CA VAL A 9 34.61 32.11 1.00
C VAL A 9 35.64 33.00 0.30
N ASP A 10 36.11 32.57 -0.87
CA ASP A 10 37.09 33.31 -1.67
C ASP A 10 36.52 34.68 -2.12
N THR A 11 35.24 34.70 -2.52
CA THR A 11 34.54 35.92 -2.95
C THR A 11 34.33 36.91 -1.80
N LEU A 12 33.96 36.42 -0.61
CA LEU A 12 33.78 37.27 0.58
C LEU A 12 35.12 37.83 1.09
N GLY A 13 36.19 37.04 1.01
CA GLY A 13 37.56 37.49 1.24
C GLY A 13 37.74 38.25 2.56
N SER A 14 37.28 37.66 3.66
CA SER A 14 37.30 38.22 5.03
C SER A 14 37.61 37.10 6.04
N TYR A 15 37.83 37.45 7.31
CA TYR A 15 38.12 36.48 8.37
C TYR A 15 37.16 35.27 8.34
N THR A 16 37.75 34.08 8.28
CA THR A 16 37.01 32.82 8.14
C THR A 16 37.56 31.77 9.08
N GLU A 17 36.67 31.03 9.74
CA GLU A 17 37.02 29.95 10.68
C GLU A 17 36.13 28.71 10.49
N TYR A 18 36.59 27.56 10.94
CA TYR A 18 35.77 26.34 11.02
C TYR A 18 34.81 26.41 12.20
N SER A 19 33.56 25.97 11.98
CA SER A 19 32.58 25.81 13.07
C SER A 19 32.98 24.69 14.05
N GLN A 20 32.36 24.67 15.24
CA GLN A 20 32.65 23.69 16.30
C GLN A 20 32.50 22.23 15.84
N SER A 21 31.59 21.94 14.89
CA SER A 21 31.36 20.58 14.39
C SER A 21 32.39 20.12 13.36
N GLY A 22 33.27 21.01 12.87
CA GLY A 22 34.23 20.74 11.80
C GLY A 22 33.63 20.65 10.39
N ASN A 23 32.30 20.58 10.26
CA ASN A 23 31.61 20.40 8.98
C ASN A 23 31.01 21.70 8.40
N GLY A 24 31.05 22.81 9.14
CA GLY A 24 30.59 24.13 8.72
C GLY A 24 31.69 25.20 8.79
N ILE A 25 31.47 26.35 8.15
CA ILE A 25 32.40 27.49 8.07
C ILE A 25 31.68 28.76 8.51
N HIS A 26 32.34 29.61 9.29
CA HIS A 26 31.88 30.96 9.62
C HIS A 26 32.74 31.98 8.88
N VAL A 27 32.11 32.94 8.21
CA VAL A 27 32.78 34.10 7.59
C VAL A 27 32.28 35.36 8.28
N PHE A 28 33.20 36.16 8.82
CA PHE A 28 32.90 37.40 9.52
C PHE A 28 33.33 38.59 8.67
N LEU A 29 32.45 39.58 8.49
CA LEU A 29 32.71 40.79 7.71
C LEU A 29 31.96 41.99 8.32
N LYS A 30 32.38 43.20 7.96
CA LYS A 30 31.66 44.44 8.28
C LYS A 30 30.70 44.81 7.15
N GLY A 31 29.43 44.95 7.49
CA GLY A 31 28.35 45.31 6.57
C GLY A 31 26.98 45.20 7.25
N ARG A 32 25.96 45.78 6.64
CA ARG A 32 24.56 45.68 7.05
C ARG A 32 23.82 44.74 6.12
N LYS A 33 23.01 43.85 6.68
CA LYS A 33 22.28 42.87 5.88
C LYS A 33 21.25 43.56 4.96
N PRO A 34 21.21 43.24 3.65
CA PRO A 34 20.40 43.98 2.69
C PRO A 34 18.88 43.73 2.79
N GLY A 35 18.45 42.53 3.20
CA GLY A 35 17.03 42.16 3.25
C GLY A 35 16.60 41.31 4.45
N LYS A 36 15.31 40.95 4.48
CA LYS A 36 14.69 40.25 5.64
C LYS A 36 15.02 38.75 5.73
N ARG A 37 15.29 38.09 4.61
CA ARG A 37 15.57 36.63 4.57
C ARG A 37 16.95 36.34 5.14
N SER A 38 17.04 35.36 6.04
CA SER A 38 18.29 34.97 6.73
C SER A 38 18.80 33.59 6.37
N LYS A 39 18.00 32.77 5.68
CA LYS A 39 18.32 31.37 5.40
C LYS A 39 17.98 31.00 3.97
N ASN A 40 18.89 30.26 3.34
CA ASN A 40 18.65 29.49 2.13
C ASN A 40 18.96 28.02 2.43
N THR A 41 17.95 27.25 2.84
CA THR A 41 18.08 25.84 3.25
C THR A 41 18.52 24.92 2.11
N ALA A 42 18.11 25.21 0.87
CA ALA A 42 18.49 24.41 -0.30
C ALA A 42 20.01 24.46 -0.57
N LYS A 43 20.64 25.61 -0.29
CA LYS A 43 22.08 25.82 -0.45
C LYS A 43 22.87 25.69 0.85
N GLY A 44 22.18 25.57 2.00
CA GLY A 44 22.80 25.47 3.31
C GLY A 44 23.50 26.75 3.78
N ILE A 45 23.04 27.93 3.34
CA ILE A 45 23.65 29.24 3.65
C ILE A 45 22.75 30.02 4.61
N GLU A 46 23.34 30.58 5.67
CA GLU A 46 22.65 31.47 6.61
C GLU A 46 23.40 32.81 6.78
N LEU A 47 22.67 33.92 6.88
CA LEU A 47 23.21 35.28 7.02
C LEU A 47 22.46 36.05 8.11
N TYR A 48 23.21 36.57 9.09
CA TYR A 48 22.70 37.33 10.24
C TYR A 48 23.56 38.56 10.52
N ASP A 49 22.92 39.69 10.82
CA ASP A 49 23.56 40.93 11.27
C ASP A 49 23.05 41.41 12.64
N LYS A 50 22.00 40.77 13.20
CA LYS A 50 21.41 41.04 14.52
C LYS A 50 20.82 39.77 15.15
N GLU A 51 20.70 39.75 16.48
CA GLU A 51 19.85 38.84 17.28
C GLU A 51 20.12 37.33 17.16
N ARG A 52 21.39 36.90 17.04
CA ARG A 52 21.81 35.51 17.31
C ARG A 52 23.22 35.43 17.85
N PHE A 53 23.46 34.47 18.74
CA PHE A 53 24.81 34.09 19.18
C PHE A 53 25.37 33.01 18.25
N ILE A 54 26.66 33.11 17.97
CA ILE A 54 27.43 32.08 17.26
C ILE A 54 28.67 31.74 18.10
N VAL A 55 29.05 30.47 18.11
CA VAL A 55 30.27 30.03 18.80
C VAL A 55 31.47 30.38 17.92
N MET A 56 32.32 31.28 18.40
CA MET A 56 33.60 31.59 17.76
C MET A 56 34.63 30.53 18.16
N THR A 57 35.24 29.88 17.18
CA THR A 57 36.21 28.79 17.44
C THR A 57 37.65 29.28 17.42
N GLY A 58 37.94 30.38 16.71
CA GLY A 58 39.31 30.84 16.46
C GLY A 58 40.12 29.90 15.56
N ASN A 59 39.52 28.80 15.07
CA ASN A 59 40.19 27.85 14.19
C ASN A 59 40.20 28.39 12.75
N HIS A 60 41.12 29.31 12.51
CA HIS A 60 41.26 30.05 11.26
C HIS A 60 41.43 29.13 10.05
N LEU A 61 40.70 29.43 8.97
CA LEU A 61 40.83 28.72 7.70
C LEU A 61 42.07 29.23 6.95
N GLN A 62 43.11 28.39 6.89
CA GLN A 62 44.36 28.71 6.21
C GLN A 62 44.12 29.14 4.75
N GLY A 63 44.71 30.27 4.34
CA GLY A 63 44.53 30.86 3.02
C GLY A 63 43.47 31.96 2.94
N THR A 64 42.74 32.23 4.04
CA THR A 64 41.82 33.37 4.15
C THR A 64 42.43 34.51 4.98
N PRO A 65 41.94 35.76 4.87
CA PRO A 65 42.42 36.87 5.69
C PRO A 65 42.30 36.61 7.19
N THR A 66 43.22 37.20 7.97
CA THR A 66 43.19 37.14 9.45
C THR A 66 42.35 38.26 10.07
N ASP A 67 41.99 39.28 9.28
CA ASP A 67 41.20 40.43 9.72
C ASP A 67 39.78 40.43 9.15
N VAL A 68 38.86 41.05 9.88
CA VAL A 68 37.48 41.26 9.45
C VAL A 68 37.43 42.48 8.53
N HIS A 69 37.13 42.25 7.26
CA HIS A 69 37.08 43.28 6.23
C HIS A 69 35.67 43.85 6.02
N GLU A 70 35.61 45.09 5.55
CA GLU A 70 34.35 45.72 5.08
C GLU A 70 34.03 45.25 3.66
N ARG A 71 32.82 44.73 3.47
CA ARG A 71 32.41 43.98 2.27
C ARG A 71 30.98 44.25 1.84
N GLN A 72 30.46 45.46 2.07
CA GLN A 72 29.05 45.79 1.79
C GLN A 72 28.61 45.44 0.35
N MET A 73 29.35 45.89 -0.67
CA MET A 73 28.98 45.64 -2.08
C MET A 73 28.96 44.14 -2.44
N ILE A 74 29.89 43.36 -1.89
CA ILE A 74 29.96 41.91 -2.12
C ILE A 74 28.86 41.19 -1.35
N LEU A 75 28.56 41.67 -0.13
CA LEU A 75 27.43 41.21 0.67
C LEU A 75 26.10 41.44 -0.05
N ASP A 76 25.91 42.60 -0.68
CA ASP A 76 24.73 42.94 -1.49
C ASP A 76 24.60 41.97 -2.68
N TYR A 77 25.69 41.75 -3.42
CA TYR A 77 25.72 40.81 -4.55
C TYR A 77 25.39 39.36 -4.16
N ILE A 78 25.95 38.87 -3.05
CA ILE A 78 25.65 37.54 -2.53
C ILE A 78 24.21 37.46 -2.02
N TYR A 79 23.71 38.54 -1.39
CA TYR A 79 22.32 38.60 -0.97
C TYR A 79 21.38 38.48 -2.17
N ASP A 80 21.64 39.22 -3.24
CA ASP A 80 20.84 39.16 -4.46
C ASP A 80 20.94 37.81 -5.18
N SER A 81 22.13 37.22 -5.21
CA SER A 81 22.36 35.94 -5.90
C SER A 81 21.76 34.74 -5.16
N TYR A 82 21.69 34.78 -3.82
CA TYR A 82 21.34 33.60 -3.02
C TYR A 82 20.11 33.78 -2.12
N PHE A 83 19.64 35.00 -1.88
CA PHE A 83 18.54 35.29 -0.97
C PHE A 83 17.38 36.05 -1.62
N THR A 84 17.62 36.77 -2.72
CA THR A 84 16.56 37.40 -3.52
C THR A 84 15.96 36.38 -4.47
N GLN A 85 14.68 36.04 -4.27
CA GLN A 85 13.88 35.33 -5.25
C GLN A 85 13.05 36.35 -6.04
N PRO A 86 12.71 36.10 -7.32
CA PRO A 86 11.70 36.91 -7.98
C PRO A 86 10.44 36.94 -7.09
N GLU A 87 9.78 38.11 -7.01
CA GLU A 87 8.45 38.17 -6.40
C GLU A 87 7.61 37.06 -7.02
N LYS A 88 7.12 36.15 -6.19
CA LYS A 88 6.23 35.10 -6.65
C LYS A 88 5.04 35.81 -7.28
N GLU A 89 4.86 35.60 -8.59
CA GLU A 89 3.60 35.94 -9.23
C GLU A 89 2.46 35.33 -8.41
N PRO A 90 1.34 36.05 -8.24
CA PRO A 90 0.20 35.53 -7.52
C PRO A 90 -0.15 34.16 -8.10
N GLN A 91 -0.01 33.11 -7.28
CA GLN A 91 -0.38 31.77 -7.69
C GLN A 91 -1.87 31.80 -8.04
N THR A 92 -2.17 31.59 -9.32
CA THR A 92 -3.53 31.31 -9.77
C THR A 92 -3.92 29.98 -9.14
N ILE A 93 -5.06 29.97 -8.45
CA ILE A 93 -5.53 28.78 -7.75
C ILE A 93 -5.89 27.74 -8.82
N ARG A 94 -5.20 26.59 -8.79
CA ARG A 94 -5.42 25.50 -9.75
C ARG A 94 -6.48 24.56 -9.20
N GLN A 95 -7.33 24.05 -10.08
CA GLN A 95 -8.34 23.05 -9.70
C GLN A 95 -7.67 21.71 -9.39
N THR A 96 -8.16 21.01 -8.37
CA THR A 96 -7.70 19.67 -7.99
C THR A 96 -8.14 18.62 -9.02
N GLU A 97 -7.35 17.56 -9.19
CA GLU A 97 -7.69 16.39 -10.01
C GLU A 97 -8.63 15.40 -9.27
N LEU A 98 -8.88 15.63 -7.98
CA LEU A 98 -9.78 14.82 -7.16
C LEU A 98 -11.26 15.15 -7.45
N GLU A 99 -12.13 14.18 -7.19
CA GLU A 99 -13.59 14.40 -7.19
C GLU A 99 -13.95 15.51 -6.21
N LEU A 100 -14.63 16.56 -6.67
CA LEU A 100 -14.95 17.74 -5.86
C LEU A 100 -15.93 17.40 -4.75
N SER A 101 -15.79 18.06 -3.60
CA SER A 101 -16.81 18.02 -2.55
C SER A 101 -18.14 18.57 -3.08
N PRO A 102 -19.30 18.06 -2.61
CA PRO A 102 -20.60 18.64 -2.94
C PRO A 102 -20.66 20.12 -2.58
N ALA A 103 -21.41 20.91 -3.34
CA ALA A 103 -21.69 22.30 -3.00
C ALA A 103 -22.44 22.37 -1.66
N LEU A 104 -21.75 22.87 -0.62
CA LEU A 104 -22.25 23.05 0.73
C LEU A 104 -22.17 24.54 1.09
N SER A 105 -23.08 25.00 1.94
CA SER A 105 -22.96 26.32 2.55
C SER A 105 -21.89 26.33 3.66
N ASP A 106 -21.40 27.52 4.01
CA ASP A 106 -20.40 27.71 5.08
C ASP A 106 -20.90 27.13 6.42
N GLU A 107 -22.19 27.29 6.72
CA GLU A 107 -22.83 26.72 7.93
C GLU A 107 -22.89 25.19 7.91
N GLU A 108 -23.17 24.58 6.76
CA GLU A 108 -23.19 23.12 6.62
C GLU A 108 -21.79 22.53 6.83
N ILE A 109 -20.76 23.14 6.22
CA ILE A 109 -19.36 22.74 6.39
C ILE A 109 -18.97 22.78 7.87
N LEU A 110 -19.27 23.90 8.55
CA LEU A 110 -18.97 24.05 9.97
C LEU A 110 -19.70 22.99 10.82
N ASN A 111 -20.99 22.78 10.58
CA ASN A 111 -21.78 21.77 11.31
C ASN A 111 -21.25 20.34 11.13
N ILE A 112 -20.84 19.99 9.90
CA ILE A 112 -20.25 18.68 9.59
C ILE A 112 -18.88 18.56 10.26
N ALA A 113 -18.01 19.56 10.08
CA ALA A 113 -16.66 19.56 10.62
C ALA A 113 -16.65 19.50 12.15
N PHE A 114 -17.55 20.20 12.83
CA PHE A 114 -17.69 20.17 14.30
C PHE A 114 -18.13 18.80 14.85
N ARG A 115 -18.82 17.98 14.05
CA ARG A 115 -19.31 16.64 14.42
C ARG A 115 -18.37 15.51 13.96
N ALA A 116 -17.35 15.83 13.16
CA ALA A 116 -16.38 14.86 12.68
C ALA A 116 -15.52 14.28 13.81
N LYS A 117 -14.83 13.17 13.54
CA LYS A 117 -13.93 12.50 14.50
C LYS A 117 -12.83 13.43 15.05
N ASN A 118 -12.36 14.37 14.24
CA ASN A 118 -11.40 15.41 14.61
C ASN A 118 -12.07 16.76 14.92
N GLY A 119 -13.40 16.79 15.11
CA GLY A 119 -14.18 18.01 15.26
C GLY A 119 -13.86 18.82 16.51
N GLU A 120 -13.29 18.21 17.55
CA GLU A 120 -12.78 18.95 18.73
C GLU A 120 -11.56 19.81 18.37
N ALA A 121 -10.60 19.26 17.61
CA ALA A 121 -9.45 20.01 17.14
C ALA A 121 -9.85 21.12 16.16
N PHE A 122 -10.82 20.82 15.27
CA PHE A 122 -11.40 21.81 14.36
C PHE A 122 -12.07 22.95 15.13
N ARG A 123 -12.84 22.65 16.18
CA ARG A 123 -13.51 23.65 17.02
C ARG A 123 -12.52 24.54 17.76
N LYS A 124 -11.45 23.98 18.33
CA LYS A 124 -10.39 24.76 18.99
C LYS A 124 -9.76 25.77 18.03
N LEU A 125 -9.38 25.33 16.84
CA LEU A 125 -8.86 26.21 15.79
C LEU A 125 -9.90 27.25 15.36
N TYR A 126 -11.16 26.85 15.14
CA TYR A 126 -12.22 27.79 14.73
C TYR A 126 -12.44 28.93 15.74
N VAL A 127 -12.31 28.67 17.05
CA VAL A 127 -12.44 29.71 18.09
C VAL A 127 -11.13 30.47 18.37
N GLY A 128 -10.05 30.15 17.64
CA GLY A 128 -8.75 30.82 17.78
C GLY A 128 -7.79 30.19 18.78
N ASP A 129 -8.11 29.03 19.35
CA ASP A 129 -7.20 28.29 20.23
C ASP A 129 -6.21 27.46 19.38
N TYR A 130 -4.98 27.97 19.27
CA TYR A 130 -3.86 27.31 18.59
C TYR A 130 -2.83 26.72 19.55
N SER A 131 -3.13 26.55 20.83
CA SER A 131 -2.19 26.08 21.87
C SER A 131 -1.52 24.74 21.55
N ALA A 132 -2.13 23.92 20.70
CA ALA A 132 -1.61 22.63 20.24
C ALA A 132 -0.52 22.75 19.14
N TYR A 133 -0.24 23.96 18.63
CA TYR A 133 0.68 24.20 17.52
C TYR A 133 1.86 25.08 17.95
N GLY A 134 3.03 24.84 17.36
CA GLY A 134 4.27 25.56 17.70
C GLY A 134 4.26 27.01 17.22
N SER A 135 3.42 27.34 16.25
CA SER A 135 3.16 28.72 15.84
C SER A 135 1.74 28.91 15.29
N GLN A 136 1.26 30.14 15.32
CA GLN A 136 -0.03 30.47 14.70
C GLN A 136 -0.03 30.22 13.19
N SER A 137 1.12 30.27 12.51
CA SER A 137 1.18 29.97 11.06
C SER A 137 1.02 28.48 10.76
N GLU A 138 1.46 27.62 11.68
CA GLU A 138 1.19 26.17 11.62
C GLU A 138 -0.30 25.89 11.87
N ALA A 139 -0.92 26.62 12.80
CA ALA A 139 -2.35 26.53 13.04
C ALA A 139 -3.19 27.03 11.86
N ASP A 140 -2.78 28.12 11.21
CA ASP A 140 -3.41 28.65 9.98
C ASP A 140 -3.41 27.54 8.89
N MET A 141 -2.28 26.86 8.67
CA MET A 141 -2.17 25.75 7.71
C MET A 141 -2.99 24.53 8.12
N ALA A 142 -2.92 24.11 9.39
CA ALA A 142 -3.68 22.97 9.89
C ALA A 142 -5.19 23.19 9.76
N PHE A 143 -5.68 24.39 10.08
CA PHE A 143 -7.08 24.75 9.93
C PHE A 143 -7.50 24.77 8.46
N THR A 144 -6.68 25.34 7.58
CA THR A 144 -6.93 25.38 6.14
C THR A 144 -6.95 23.98 5.52
N ASN A 145 -6.05 23.07 5.94
CA ASN A 145 -6.07 21.65 5.52
C ASN A 145 -7.38 20.95 5.92
N MET A 146 -7.91 21.24 7.11
CA MET A 146 -9.17 20.68 7.55
C MET A 146 -10.36 21.24 6.75
N LEU A 147 -10.33 22.52 6.38
CA LEU A 147 -11.36 23.14 5.53
C LEU A 147 -11.31 22.63 4.10
N ALA A 148 -10.12 22.47 3.53
CA ALA A 148 -9.88 21.99 2.16
C ALA A 148 -10.46 20.59 1.92
N PHE A 149 -10.59 19.77 2.97
CA PHE A 149 -11.29 18.50 2.88
C PHE A 149 -12.78 18.69 2.54
N TYR A 150 -13.44 19.69 3.14
CA TYR A 150 -14.89 19.90 2.97
C TYR A 150 -15.26 20.74 1.75
N THR A 151 -14.34 21.54 1.23
CA THR A 151 -14.57 22.37 0.04
C THR A 151 -13.25 22.64 -0.67
N GLN A 152 -13.28 22.72 -2.01
CA GLN A 152 -12.15 23.16 -2.83
C GLN A 152 -12.40 24.55 -3.45
N ASP A 153 -13.48 25.22 -3.04
CA ASP A 153 -13.73 26.62 -3.35
C ASP A 153 -12.85 27.50 -2.45
N ALA A 154 -11.83 28.11 -3.04
CA ALA A 154 -10.90 28.98 -2.35
C ALA A 154 -11.56 30.22 -1.71
N GLU A 155 -12.61 30.76 -2.34
CA GLU A 155 -13.34 31.89 -1.75
C GLU A 155 -14.11 31.43 -0.51
N GLN A 156 -14.67 30.22 -0.54
CA GLN A 156 -15.33 29.63 0.62
C GLN A 156 -14.37 29.34 1.77
N ILE A 157 -13.20 28.77 1.47
CA ILE A 157 -12.14 28.59 2.46
C ILE A 157 -11.75 29.94 3.08
N ASP A 158 -11.58 30.97 2.26
CA ASP A 158 -11.24 32.32 2.75
C ASP A 158 -12.34 32.92 3.63
N ARG A 159 -13.62 32.80 3.24
CA ARG A 159 -14.76 33.27 4.04
C ARG A 159 -14.82 32.59 5.41
N ILE A 160 -14.72 31.27 5.44
CA ILE A 160 -14.76 30.50 6.71
C ILE A 160 -13.53 30.80 7.57
N PHE A 161 -12.34 30.92 6.97
CA PHE A 161 -11.13 31.28 7.70
C PHE A 161 -11.23 32.68 8.31
N THR A 162 -11.71 33.65 7.54
CA THR A 162 -11.89 35.04 7.99
C THR A 162 -12.94 35.15 9.11
N GLY A 163 -13.94 34.28 9.10
CA GLY A 163 -14.94 34.15 10.18
C GLY A 163 -14.45 33.43 11.44
N SER A 164 -13.23 32.89 11.44
CA SER A 164 -12.66 32.16 12.58
C SER A 164 -11.86 33.07 13.54
N GLY A 165 -11.64 32.59 14.76
CA GLY A 165 -10.78 33.24 15.75
C GLY A 165 -9.27 33.23 15.40
N LEU A 166 -8.86 32.58 14.30
CA LEU A 166 -7.46 32.61 13.81
C LEU A 166 -7.17 33.81 12.90
N TYR A 167 -8.22 34.51 12.42
CA TYR A 167 -8.05 35.63 11.50
C TYR A 167 -7.20 36.76 12.08
N ARG A 168 -6.34 37.34 11.23
CA ARG A 168 -5.46 38.48 11.53
C ARG A 168 -4.94 39.13 10.25
N GLU A 169 -4.35 40.33 10.36
CA GLU A 169 -3.84 41.12 9.23
C GLU A 169 -2.91 40.35 8.28
N LYS A 170 -2.12 39.38 8.79
CA LYS A 170 -1.26 38.55 7.95
C LYS A 170 -2.04 37.76 6.89
N TRP A 171 -3.29 37.35 7.17
CA TRP A 171 -4.14 36.65 6.21
C TRP A 171 -4.56 37.52 5.03
N ASN A 172 -4.53 38.86 5.17
CA ASN A 172 -4.84 39.79 4.07
C ASN A 172 -3.72 39.89 3.04
N ARG A 173 -2.55 39.33 3.33
CA ARG A 173 -1.47 39.20 2.36
C ARG A 173 -1.85 38.19 1.28
N LYS A 174 -2.03 38.67 0.05
CA LYS A 174 -2.44 37.86 -1.11
C LYS A 174 -1.56 36.64 -1.34
N ASP A 175 -0.24 36.78 -1.19
CA ASP A 175 0.74 35.71 -1.35
C ASP A 175 0.60 34.62 -0.28
N TYR A 176 0.42 35.02 0.98
CA TYR A 176 0.26 34.09 2.09
C TYR A 176 -1.06 33.33 2.02
N LYS A 177 -2.16 34.02 1.71
CA LYS A 177 -3.49 33.43 1.57
C LYS A 177 -3.53 32.42 0.43
N ALA A 178 -3.15 32.84 -0.78
CA ALA A 178 -3.17 31.99 -1.96
C ALA A 178 -2.28 30.75 -1.78
N TRP A 179 -1.07 30.93 -1.23
CA TRP A 179 -0.17 29.81 -0.97
C TRP A 179 -0.72 28.84 0.07
N THR A 180 -1.33 29.34 1.15
CA THR A 180 -1.87 28.48 2.22
C THR A 180 -3.06 27.66 1.73
N ILE A 181 -3.97 28.29 0.97
CA ILE A 181 -5.13 27.62 0.37
C ILE A 181 -4.69 26.60 -0.69
N GLN A 182 -3.80 26.98 -1.61
CA GLN A 182 -3.33 26.06 -2.65
C GLN A 182 -2.57 24.87 -2.06
N THR A 183 -1.68 25.11 -1.08
CA THR A 183 -0.93 24.03 -0.41
C THR A 183 -1.89 23.06 0.30
N ALA A 184 -2.98 23.58 0.87
CA ALA A 184 -3.99 22.76 1.50
C ALA A 184 -4.79 21.91 0.50
N ILE A 185 -5.14 22.47 -0.67
CA ILE A 185 -5.82 21.75 -1.76
C ILE A 185 -4.90 20.70 -2.40
N ASP A 186 -3.64 21.05 -2.69
CA ASP A 186 -2.65 20.16 -3.29
C ASP A 186 -2.28 18.99 -2.36
N GLY A 187 -2.34 19.21 -1.04
CA GLY A 187 -2.06 18.20 -0.02
C GLY A 187 -3.21 17.23 0.27
N LEU A 188 -4.35 17.37 -0.42
CA LEU A 188 -5.49 16.48 -0.23
C LEU A 188 -5.21 15.09 -0.82
N ASN A 189 -5.50 14.07 -0.01
CA ASN A 189 -5.56 12.68 -0.47
C ASN A 189 -6.99 12.18 -0.69
N ALA A 190 -7.99 12.96 -0.27
CA ALA A 190 -9.42 12.70 -0.42
C ALA A 190 -10.21 13.98 -0.15
N THR A 191 -11.44 14.04 -0.66
CA THR A 191 -12.40 15.13 -0.44
C THR A 191 -13.62 14.63 0.35
N TYR A 192 -14.37 15.55 0.93
CA TYR A 192 -15.61 15.26 1.63
C TYR A 192 -16.70 14.94 0.63
N GLN A 193 -17.25 13.74 0.74
CA GLN A 193 -18.44 13.34 -0.01
C GLN A 193 -19.62 13.24 0.95
N LYS A 194 -20.77 13.85 0.60
CA LYS A 194 -22.01 13.70 1.40
C LYS A 194 -22.24 12.20 1.58
N HIS A 195 -22.51 11.79 2.81
CA HIS A 195 -22.72 10.38 3.15
C HIS A 195 -23.88 9.75 2.35
N GLU A 196 -24.75 10.57 1.75
CA GLU A 196 -25.79 10.14 0.79
C GLU A 196 -25.24 9.64 -0.56
N GLN A 197 -24.13 10.19 -1.07
CA GLN A 197 -23.53 9.69 -2.33
C GLN A 197 -22.59 8.51 -2.11
N ARG A 198 -21.96 8.37 -0.94
CA ARG A 198 -21.30 7.10 -0.55
C ARG A 198 -22.29 5.97 -0.26
N LEU A 199 -23.57 6.29 -0.06
CA LEU A 199 -24.65 5.31 0.01
C LEU A 199 -25.13 4.84 -1.37
N ASN A 200 -24.80 5.51 -2.47
CA ASN A 200 -25.14 4.99 -3.81
C ASN A 200 -24.19 3.88 -4.29
N ASN A 201 -22.96 3.81 -3.77
CA ASN A 201 -22.08 2.64 -3.94
C ASN A 201 -22.21 1.60 -2.81
N TYR A 202 -23.10 1.84 -1.86
CA TYR A 202 -23.63 0.87 -0.90
C TYR A 202 -25.17 0.96 -0.89
N GLN A 203 -25.79 0.93 -2.08
CA GLN A 203 -27.10 0.29 -2.15
C GLN A 203 -26.83 -1.20 -1.93
N ILE A 204 -26.70 -1.60 -0.65
CA ILE A 204 -27.03 -2.97 -0.31
C ILE A 204 -28.53 -3.02 -0.56
N ASP A 205 -28.87 -3.47 -1.74
CA ASP A 205 -30.25 -3.72 -2.09
C ASP A 205 -30.70 -4.92 -1.25
N PHE A 206 -31.55 -4.62 -0.26
CA PHE A 206 -32.19 -5.62 0.58
C PHE A 206 -33.57 -6.02 0.08
N ASN A 207 -33.97 -5.50 -1.09
CA ASN A 207 -34.92 -6.23 -1.90
C ASN A 207 -34.31 -7.63 -2.06
N ASP A 208 -35.07 -8.64 -1.69
CA ASP A 208 -34.77 -10.01 -2.08
C ASP A 208 -33.79 -10.79 -1.18
N ASN A 209 -33.79 -10.52 0.15
CA ASN A 209 -32.86 -11.12 1.11
C ASN A 209 -33.44 -12.20 2.06
N VAL A 210 -34.57 -12.84 1.69
CA VAL A 210 -35.14 -13.94 2.50
C VAL A 210 -34.39 -15.24 2.23
N LYS A 211 -34.01 -15.95 3.30
CA LYS A 211 -33.22 -17.20 3.34
C LYS A 211 -33.62 -18.25 2.31
N ASP A 212 -34.91 -18.33 1.97
CA ASP A 212 -35.49 -19.31 1.04
C ASP A 212 -36.30 -18.66 -0.12
N SER A 213 -36.36 -17.32 -0.17
CA SER A 213 -37.10 -16.55 -1.19
C SER A 213 -36.34 -15.29 -1.57
N PRO A 214 -35.25 -15.41 -2.35
CA PRO A 214 -34.38 -14.31 -2.73
C PRO A 214 -35.01 -13.43 -3.83
N ASN A 215 -36.32 -13.16 -3.74
CA ASN A 215 -37.13 -12.27 -4.58
C ASN A 215 -38.22 -11.55 -3.74
N MET A 216 -38.01 -11.45 -2.42
CA MET A 216 -38.89 -10.73 -1.48
C MET A 216 -38.15 -9.62 -0.74
N ASP A 217 -38.71 -8.41 -0.75
CA ASP A 217 -38.28 -7.27 0.06
C ASP A 217 -38.27 -7.62 1.55
N LEU A 218 -37.07 -7.84 2.08
CA LEU A 218 -36.86 -8.28 3.45
C LEU A 218 -37.36 -7.24 4.46
N GLU A 219 -37.21 -5.95 4.17
CA GLU A 219 -37.68 -4.87 5.03
C GLU A 219 -39.21 -4.91 5.13
N LYS A 220 -39.89 -5.01 3.99
CA LYS A 220 -41.36 -5.11 3.95
C LYS A 220 -41.87 -6.35 4.67
N VAL A 221 -41.22 -7.49 4.48
CA VAL A 221 -41.58 -8.77 5.12
C VAL A 221 -41.42 -8.70 6.64
N LEU A 222 -40.28 -8.21 7.13
CA LEU A 222 -40.04 -8.09 8.56
C LEU A 222 -40.99 -7.08 9.23
N ARG A 223 -41.29 -5.97 8.55
CA ARG A 223 -42.28 -4.99 9.02
C ARG A 223 -43.68 -5.60 9.13
N ALA A 224 -44.11 -6.39 8.14
CA ALA A 224 -45.40 -7.09 8.21
C ALA A 224 -45.41 -8.12 9.34
N ARG A 225 -44.36 -8.95 9.43
CA ARG A 225 -44.20 -9.98 10.47
C ARG A 225 -44.23 -9.41 11.89
N ARG A 226 -43.73 -8.18 12.08
CA ARG A 226 -43.83 -7.44 13.35
C ARG A 226 -45.28 -7.23 13.78
N PHE A 227 -46.14 -6.75 12.88
CA PHE A 227 -47.54 -6.48 13.21
C PHE A 227 -48.27 -7.77 13.56
N GLU A 228 -48.07 -8.83 12.78
CA GLU A 228 -48.61 -10.16 13.08
C GLU A 228 -48.15 -10.68 14.45
N GLU A 229 -46.90 -10.41 14.83
CA GLU A 229 -46.38 -10.85 16.13
C GLU A 229 -47.03 -10.09 17.28
N LEU A 230 -47.19 -8.77 17.15
CA LEU A 230 -47.83 -7.96 18.20
C LEU A 230 -49.30 -8.35 18.38
N GLU A 231 -50.00 -8.67 17.30
CA GLU A 231 -51.37 -9.17 17.34
C GLU A 231 -51.46 -10.52 18.06
N LYS A 232 -50.58 -11.48 17.72
CA LYS A 232 -50.49 -12.77 18.43
C LYS A 232 -50.19 -12.60 19.92
N MET A 233 -49.29 -11.68 20.28
CA MET A 233 -48.99 -11.39 21.68
C MET A 233 -50.20 -10.79 22.42
N GLU A 234 -50.97 -9.92 21.76
CA GLU A 234 -52.22 -9.35 22.30
C GLU A 234 -53.26 -10.44 22.54
N GLU A 235 -53.48 -11.32 21.56
CA GLU A 235 -54.42 -12.45 21.67
C GLU A 235 -54.06 -13.37 22.84
N VAL A 236 -52.78 -13.73 23.01
CA VAL A 236 -52.32 -14.57 24.11
C VAL A 236 -52.57 -13.90 25.46
N LEU A 237 -52.21 -12.62 25.61
CA LEU A 237 -52.44 -11.87 26.85
C LEU A 237 -53.93 -11.78 27.19
N MET A 238 -54.79 -11.55 26.19
CA MET A 238 -56.23 -11.49 26.37
C MET A 238 -56.80 -12.87 26.75
N ALA A 239 -56.34 -13.94 26.11
CA ALA A 239 -56.76 -15.31 26.43
C ALA A 239 -56.36 -15.71 27.86
N GLU A 240 -55.14 -15.39 28.29
CA GLU A 240 -54.67 -15.63 29.67
C GLU A 240 -55.49 -14.83 30.70
N TRP A 241 -55.82 -13.57 30.39
CA TRP A 241 -56.64 -12.74 31.28
C TRP A 241 -58.07 -13.28 31.42
N VAL A 242 -58.68 -13.71 30.31
CA VAL A 242 -60.00 -14.36 30.32
C VAL A 242 -59.95 -15.68 31.08
N ALA A 243 -58.94 -16.52 30.85
CA ALA A 243 -58.75 -17.79 31.56
C ALA A 243 -58.52 -17.59 33.08
N GLY A 244 -57.89 -16.49 33.47
CA GLY A 244 -57.75 -16.04 34.86
C GLY A 244 -59.02 -15.50 35.50
N GLY A 245 -60.16 -15.57 34.80
CA GLY A 245 -61.47 -15.10 35.27
C GLY A 245 -61.64 -13.59 35.19
N SER A 246 -60.93 -12.91 34.27
CA SER A 246 -61.00 -11.46 34.04
C SER A 246 -60.76 -10.63 35.30
N LYS A 247 -59.95 -11.15 36.22
CA LYS A 247 -59.58 -10.46 37.46
C LYS A 247 -58.44 -9.47 37.21
N GLY A 248 -58.58 -8.25 37.73
CA GLY A 248 -57.58 -7.18 37.58
C GLY A 248 -57.83 -6.27 36.37
N LYS A 249 -56.85 -5.42 36.04
CA LYS A 249 -56.93 -4.55 34.86
C LYS A 249 -56.70 -5.36 33.60
N GLU A 250 -57.49 -5.07 32.57
CA GLU A 250 -57.30 -5.59 31.21
C GLU A 250 -55.84 -5.34 30.75
N PRO A 251 -55.18 -6.35 30.14
CA PRO A 251 -53.80 -6.22 29.72
C PRO A 251 -53.67 -5.14 28.64
N LYS A 252 -52.60 -4.35 28.72
CA LYS A 252 -52.31 -3.35 27.69
C LYS A 252 -51.84 -4.04 26.41
N LYS A 253 -52.34 -3.56 25.27
CA LYS A 253 -51.88 -3.97 23.95
C LYS A 253 -50.35 -3.85 23.84
N PRO A 254 -49.63 -4.92 23.46
CA PRO A 254 -48.20 -4.87 23.22
C PRO A 254 -47.87 -3.87 22.12
N THR A 255 -46.88 -3.01 22.36
CA THR A 255 -46.45 -2.00 21.38
C THR A 255 -45.07 -2.27 20.79
N MET A 256 -44.30 -3.20 21.38
CA MET A 256 -42.90 -3.45 21.06
C MET A 256 -42.53 -4.90 21.33
N LEU A 257 -41.76 -5.50 20.42
CA LEU A 257 -41.18 -6.83 20.59
C LEU A 257 -40.00 -6.80 21.58
N THR A 258 -39.84 -7.86 22.37
CA THR A 258 -38.68 -8.02 23.25
C THR A 258 -37.44 -8.42 22.45
N PRO A 259 -36.21 -8.15 22.94
CA PRO A 259 -34.99 -8.56 22.25
C PRO A 259 -34.91 -10.05 21.94
N ILE A 260 -35.27 -10.90 22.91
CA ILE A 260 -35.32 -12.36 22.73
C ILE A 260 -36.34 -12.76 21.65
N ARG A 261 -37.50 -12.07 21.57
CA ARG A 261 -38.51 -12.38 20.55
C ARG A 261 -38.03 -12.01 19.15
N CYS A 262 -37.34 -10.88 19.01
CA CYS A 262 -36.68 -10.51 17.75
C CYS A 262 -35.65 -11.57 17.33
N ALA A 263 -34.84 -12.07 18.27
CA ALA A 263 -33.83 -13.09 18.02
C ALA A 263 -34.43 -14.47 17.65
N LEU A 264 -35.69 -14.75 18.01
CA LEU A 264 -36.40 -15.95 17.58
C LEU A 264 -36.99 -15.81 16.17
N ILE A 265 -37.45 -14.61 15.80
CA ILE A 265 -38.09 -14.36 14.49
C ILE A 265 -37.06 -14.20 13.37
N LEU A 266 -35.98 -13.45 13.60
CA LEU A 266 -35.01 -13.13 12.55
C LEU A 266 -34.43 -14.38 11.85
N PRO A 267 -34.10 -15.48 12.55
CA PRO A 267 -33.61 -16.72 11.93
C PRO A 267 -34.60 -17.42 10.99
N GLU A 268 -35.90 -17.12 11.08
CA GLU A 268 -36.92 -17.60 10.13
C GLU A 268 -36.69 -17.00 8.72
N TYR A 269 -36.10 -15.80 8.64
CA TYR A 269 -35.91 -15.05 7.39
C TYR A 269 -34.46 -14.95 6.96
N ILE A 270 -33.50 -15.05 7.89
CA ILE A 270 -32.10 -14.74 7.63
C ILE A 270 -31.22 -15.80 8.28
N SER A 271 -30.21 -16.27 7.56
CA SER A 271 -29.22 -17.18 8.15
C SER A 271 -28.19 -16.42 8.96
N PHE A 272 -27.98 -16.82 10.21
CA PHE A 272 -26.91 -16.33 11.07
C PHE A 272 -25.91 -17.45 11.36
N ALA A 273 -24.64 -17.10 11.53
CA ALA A 273 -23.58 -18.05 11.87
C ALA A 273 -22.49 -17.39 12.70
N LEU A 274 -21.72 -18.21 13.41
CA LEU A 274 -20.42 -17.85 13.98
C LEU A 274 -19.32 -18.56 13.20
N PHE A 275 -18.19 -17.91 12.94
CA PHE A 275 -17.09 -18.54 12.17
C PHE A 275 -16.19 -19.44 13.03
N ASP A 276 -16.18 -19.16 14.33
CA ASP A 276 -15.39 -19.82 15.35
C ASP A 276 -16.07 -19.56 16.72
N LEU A 277 -15.46 -20.05 17.80
CA LEU A 277 -15.92 -19.86 19.18
C LEU A 277 -14.90 -19.06 20.01
N GLU A 278 -14.08 -18.24 19.36
CA GLU A 278 -13.13 -17.38 20.07
C GLU A 278 -13.87 -16.25 20.82
N GLU A 279 -13.29 -15.74 21.91
CA GLU A 279 -13.93 -14.72 22.76
C GLU A 279 -14.34 -13.46 21.99
N ASN A 280 -13.63 -13.13 20.91
CA ASN A 280 -13.90 -11.96 20.08
C ASN A 280 -14.71 -12.26 18.81
N THR A 281 -15.27 -13.47 18.71
CA THR A 281 -16.08 -13.86 17.56
C THR A 281 -17.30 -12.95 17.43
N ARG A 282 -17.71 -12.71 16.19
CA ARG A 282 -18.82 -11.80 15.88
C ARG A 282 -19.88 -12.54 15.11
N LEU A 283 -21.14 -12.21 15.40
CA LEU A 283 -22.27 -12.66 14.61
C LEU A 283 -22.07 -12.33 13.14
N ALA A 284 -22.20 -13.34 12.29
CA ALA A 284 -22.23 -13.18 10.85
C ALA A 284 -23.66 -13.36 10.35
N MET A 285 -24.12 -12.44 9.50
CA MET A 285 -25.43 -12.46 8.88
C MET A 285 -25.29 -12.73 7.38
N TYR A 286 -26.06 -13.67 6.86
CA TYR A 286 -26.07 -13.95 5.43
C TYR A 286 -26.86 -12.89 4.66
N GLN A 287 -26.31 -12.44 3.54
CA GLN A 287 -26.99 -11.56 2.59
C GLN A 287 -27.27 -12.39 1.33
N ALA A 288 -28.51 -12.83 1.14
CA ALA A 288 -28.89 -13.75 0.05
C ALA A 288 -28.65 -13.17 -1.35
N LYS A 289 -28.99 -11.89 -1.59
CA LYS A 289 -28.72 -11.19 -2.84
C LYS A 289 -27.21 -11.10 -3.12
N GLU A 290 -26.43 -10.88 -2.06
CA GLU A 290 -24.98 -10.74 -2.20
C GLU A 290 -24.24 -12.08 -2.20
N GLY A 291 -24.84 -13.16 -1.71
CA GLY A 291 -24.22 -14.47 -1.61
C GLY A 291 -23.13 -14.59 -0.54
N ILE A 292 -22.99 -13.61 0.36
CA ILE A 292 -21.90 -13.53 1.35
C ILE A 292 -22.42 -13.29 2.77
N TYR A 293 -21.60 -13.68 3.74
CA TYR A 293 -21.79 -13.38 5.15
C TYR A 293 -21.08 -12.08 5.54
N THR A 294 -21.81 -11.18 6.19
CA THR A 294 -21.29 -9.93 6.75
C THR A 294 -21.23 -9.97 8.27
N ARG A 295 -20.13 -9.49 8.85
CA ARG A 295 -19.96 -9.28 10.30
C ARG A 295 -20.14 -7.80 10.69
N ASN A 296 -20.75 -7.01 9.81
CA ASN A 296 -20.99 -5.60 10.04
C ASN A 296 -22.17 -5.41 11.03
N ILE A 297 -21.85 -5.08 12.27
CA ILE A 297 -22.84 -4.89 13.35
C ILE A 297 -23.84 -3.78 13.01
N THR A 298 -23.41 -2.69 12.36
CA THR A 298 -24.31 -1.61 11.96
C THR A 298 -25.39 -2.12 11.00
N LEU A 299 -24.99 -3.00 10.08
CA LEU A 299 -25.92 -3.60 9.13
C LEU A 299 -26.90 -4.55 9.81
N ILE A 300 -26.41 -5.39 10.73
CA ILE A 300 -27.25 -6.29 11.53
C ILE A 300 -28.26 -5.48 12.35
N LYS A 301 -27.82 -4.39 13.00
CA LYS A 301 -28.70 -3.47 13.74
C LYS A 301 -29.76 -2.82 12.84
N ARG A 302 -29.42 -2.49 11.59
CA ARG A 302 -30.38 -1.97 10.61
C ARG A 302 -31.47 -3.00 10.29
N VAL A 303 -31.09 -4.26 10.06
CA VAL A 303 -32.05 -5.35 9.85
C VAL A 303 -32.94 -5.56 11.08
N ILE A 304 -32.37 -5.55 12.29
CA ILE A 304 -33.14 -5.61 13.54
C ILE A 304 -34.17 -4.49 13.60
N SER A 305 -33.80 -3.26 13.17
CA SER A 305 -34.71 -2.11 13.18
C SER A 305 -35.87 -2.22 12.18
N TRP A 306 -35.74 -3.02 11.11
CA TRP A 306 -36.87 -3.29 10.22
C TRP A 306 -37.92 -4.17 10.90
N LEU A 307 -37.49 -5.12 11.72
CA LEU A 307 -38.40 -5.95 12.53
C LEU A 307 -38.94 -5.19 13.74
N GLU A 308 -38.11 -4.45 14.48
CA GLU A 308 -38.58 -3.64 15.62
C GLU A 308 -37.87 -2.28 15.67
N PRO A 309 -38.49 -1.23 15.10
CA PRO A 309 -37.88 0.10 15.00
C PRO A 309 -37.82 0.86 16.33
N GLN A 310 -38.54 0.41 17.37
CA GLN A 310 -38.53 1.08 18.68
C GLN A 310 -37.35 0.66 19.58
N LEU A 311 -36.50 -0.30 19.16
CA LEU A 311 -35.34 -0.68 19.95
C LEU A 311 -34.27 0.41 19.92
N ASN A 312 -33.69 0.68 21.09
CA ASN A 312 -32.49 1.49 21.19
C ASN A 312 -31.23 0.64 20.97
N ASN A 313 -30.05 1.27 20.96
CA ASN A 313 -28.78 0.57 20.71
C ASN A 313 -28.53 -0.61 21.66
N SER A 314 -28.78 -0.41 22.97
CA SER A 314 -28.56 -1.45 23.99
C SER A 314 -29.46 -2.66 23.75
N LYS A 315 -30.75 -2.44 23.48
CA LYS A 315 -31.68 -3.54 23.20
C LYS A 315 -31.35 -4.25 21.88
N ALA A 316 -30.87 -3.54 20.87
CA ALA A 316 -30.39 -4.16 19.64
C ALA A 316 -29.13 -5.01 19.87
N GLU A 317 -28.27 -4.62 20.82
CA GLU A 317 -27.14 -5.46 21.27
C GLU A 317 -27.61 -6.71 22.01
N ASP A 318 -28.67 -6.62 22.83
CA ASP A 318 -29.30 -7.79 23.45
C ASP A 318 -29.85 -8.77 22.40
N VAL A 319 -30.44 -8.27 21.30
CA VAL A 319 -30.88 -9.12 20.18
C VAL A 319 -29.69 -9.85 19.57
N ILE A 320 -28.58 -9.14 19.30
CA ILE A 320 -27.36 -9.74 18.74
C ILE A 320 -26.80 -10.79 19.70
N TYR A 321 -26.77 -10.51 21.00
CA TYR A 321 -26.34 -11.46 22.02
C TYR A 321 -27.16 -12.76 21.97
N HIS A 322 -28.49 -12.66 21.90
CA HIS A 322 -29.35 -13.83 21.79
C HIS A 322 -29.17 -14.58 20.46
N LEU A 323 -29.01 -13.85 19.35
CA LEU A 323 -28.71 -14.46 18.05
C LEU A 323 -27.37 -15.20 18.06
N MET A 324 -26.33 -14.65 18.70
CA MET A 324 -25.04 -15.32 18.86
C MET A 324 -25.17 -16.64 19.63
N ASN A 325 -25.95 -16.66 20.70
CA ASN A 325 -26.17 -17.87 21.50
C ASN A 325 -26.95 -18.97 20.74
N ALA A 326 -27.78 -18.59 19.77
CA ALA A 326 -28.57 -19.52 18.96
C ALA A 326 -27.90 -19.90 17.62
N ALA A 327 -26.92 -19.12 17.15
CA ALA A 327 -26.31 -19.31 15.86
C ALA A 327 -25.39 -20.54 15.81
N GLU A 328 -25.46 -21.28 14.71
CA GLU A 328 -24.55 -22.40 14.46
C GLU A 328 -23.14 -21.90 14.15
N THR A 329 -22.13 -22.62 14.65
CA THR A 329 -20.74 -22.39 14.23
C THR A 329 -20.50 -23.04 12.85
N ARG A 330 -20.12 -22.23 11.86
CA ARG A 330 -19.81 -22.66 10.49
C ARG A 330 -18.47 -22.11 10.05
N LYS A 331 -17.55 -23.00 9.67
CA LYS A 331 -16.25 -22.60 9.13
C LYS A 331 -16.41 -21.92 7.77
N LYS A 332 -15.51 -20.98 7.48
CA LYS A 332 -15.39 -20.35 6.16
C LYS A 332 -15.20 -21.43 5.08
N THR A 333 -15.77 -21.19 3.89
CA THR A 333 -15.65 -22.12 2.77
C THR A 333 -14.26 -22.00 2.14
N GLU A 334 -13.44 -23.04 2.30
CA GLU A 334 -12.07 -23.11 1.78
C GLU A 334 -11.95 -23.99 0.53
N SER A 335 -12.93 -23.94 -0.36
CA SER A 335 -12.90 -24.73 -1.60
C SER A 335 -12.17 -23.97 -2.70
N ARG A 336 -11.11 -24.55 -3.26
CA ARG A 336 -10.45 -24.03 -4.46
C ARG A 336 -11.35 -24.02 -5.70
N TYR A 337 -12.45 -24.75 -5.67
CA TYR A 337 -13.33 -24.97 -6.84
C TYR A 337 -14.55 -24.05 -6.87
N LEU A 338 -14.81 -23.30 -5.80
CA LEU A 338 -15.99 -22.44 -5.71
C LEU A 338 -15.54 -20.98 -5.67
N ILE A 339 -15.89 -20.23 -6.71
CA ILE A 339 -15.57 -18.81 -6.85
C ILE A 339 -16.89 -18.01 -6.81
N PRO A 340 -17.17 -17.27 -5.73
CA PRO A 340 -18.33 -16.39 -5.69
C PRO A 340 -18.10 -15.19 -6.63
N VAL A 341 -19.00 -15.02 -7.59
CA VAL A 341 -19.07 -13.90 -8.56
C VAL A 341 -20.32 -13.06 -8.29
N GLN A 342 -20.54 -11.97 -9.02
CA GLN A 342 -21.59 -10.99 -8.66
C GLN A 342 -23.00 -11.62 -8.59
N ASN A 343 -23.28 -12.58 -9.47
CA ASN A 343 -24.59 -13.19 -9.71
C ASN A 343 -24.68 -14.68 -9.35
N GLY A 344 -23.69 -15.26 -8.66
CA GLY A 344 -23.74 -16.65 -8.22
C GLY A 344 -22.39 -17.20 -7.75
N VAL A 345 -22.30 -18.52 -7.60
CA VAL A 345 -21.05 -19.22 -7.28
C VAL A 345 -20.64 -20.03 -8.50
N PHE A 346 -19.56 -19.63 -9.17
CA PHE A 346 -19.03 -20.41 -10.29
C PHE A 346 -18.26 -21.61 -9.77
N ASN A 347 -18.68 -22.81 -10.19
CA ASN A 347 -18.05 -24.07 -9.81
C ASN A 347 -17.06 -24.51 -10.89
N LEU A 348 -15.76 -24.47 -10.58
CA LEU A 348 -14.68 -24.83 -11.51
C LEU A 348 -14.71 -26.30 -11.94
N LYS A 349 -15.36 -27.20 -11.21
CA LYS A 349 -15.48 -28.62 -11.58
C LYS A 349 -16.57 -28.86 -12.61
N THR A 350 -17.75 -28.28 -12.39
CA THR A 350 -18.90 -28.44 -13.27
C THR A 350 -18.89 -27.43 -14.42
N LYS A 351 -18.10 -26.35 -14.28
CA LYS A 351 -18.07 -25.17 -15.16
C LYS A 351 -19.45 -24.54 -15.30
N GLN A 352 -20.18 -24.47 -14.19
CA GLN A 352 -21.53 -23.92 -14.13
C GLN A 352 -21.64 -22.86 -13.03
N LEU A 353 -22.51 -21.88 -13.28
CA LEU A 353 -22.91 -20.90 -12.29
C LEU A 353 -24.01 -21.51 -11.40
N GLU A 354 -23.69 -21.75 -10.14
CA GLU A 354 -24.64 -22.19 -9.13
C GLU A 354 -25.31 -20.99 -8.44
N PRO A 355 -26.58 -21.08 -8.01
CA PRO A 355 -27.20 -20.02 -7.24
C PRO A 355 -26.51 -19.84 -5.89
N PHE A 356 -26.62 -18.64 -5.32
CA PHE A 356 -26.14 -18.39 -3.97
C PHE A 356 -26.82 -19.30 -2.94
N SER A 357 -26.05 -19.71 -1.94
CA SER A 357 -26.55 -20.55 -0.85
C SER A 357 -25.91 -20.17 0.48
N PRO A 358 -26.68 -20.06 1.58
CA PRO A 358 -26.15 -19.87 2.93
C PRO A 358 -25.36 -21.09 3.44
N LYS A 359 -25.35 -22.19 2.69
CA LYS A 359 -24.48 -23.34 2.96
C LYS A 359 -23.01 -22.97 2.82
N TYR A 360 -22.69 -22.08 1.88
CA TYR A 360 -21.32 -21.62 1.64
C TYR A 360 -21.05 -20.34 2.42
N VAL A 361 -19.99 -20.37 3.21
CA VAL A 361 -19.57 -19.26 4.07
C VAL A 361 -18.47 -18.48 3.35
N PHE A 362 -18.88 -17.62 2.43
CA PHE A 362 -18.03 -16.64 1.78
C PHE A 362 -18.17 -15.27 2.48
N THR A 363 -17.08 -14.50 2.53
CA THR A 363 -17.08 -13.13 3.10
C THR A 363 -16.76 -12.06 2.06
N THR A 364 -16.49 -12.48 0.83
CA THR A 364 -16.09 -11.66 -0.32
C THR A 364 -16.54 -12.37 -1.59
N LYS A 365 -16.74 -11.62 -2.67
CA LYS A 365 -17.07 -12.11 -4.00
C LYS A 365 -16.47 -11.20 -5.07
N ILE A 366 -16.27 -11.72 -6.26
CA ILE A 366 -15.89 -10.93 -7.43
C ILE A 366 -17.06 -10.02 -7.82
N SER A 367 -16.79 -8.72 -8.02
CA SER A 367 -17.81 -7.72 -8.35
C SER A 367 -18.41 -7.86 -9.76
N THR A 368 -17.77 -8.62 -10.65
CA THR A 368 -18.21 -8.83 -12.03
C THR A 368 -19.17 -10.02 -12.13
N ALA A 369 -20.28 -9.84 -12.86
CA ALA A 369 -21.22 -10.92 -13.17
C ALA A 369 -20.62 -11.91 -14.17
N TYR A 370 -20.88 -13.19 -13.96
CA TYR A 370 -20.57 -14.22 -14.94
C TYR A 370 -21.67 -14.26 -16.00
N ILE A 371 -21.26 -14.19 -17.26
CA ILE A 371 -22.11 -14.41 -18.44
C ILE A 371 -21.55 -15.61 -19.20
N GLU A 372 -22.43 -16.51 -19.62
CA GLU A 372 -22.10 -17.68 -20.42
C GLU A 372 -21.84 -17.26 -21.88
N ASN A 373 -20.67 -17.59 -22.43
CA ASN A 373 -20.27 -17.28 -23.81
C ASN A 373 -20.44 -15.81 -24.23
N PRO A 374 -19.83 -14.83 -23.52
CA PRO A 374 -19.88 -13.43 -23.90
C PRO A 374 -19.13 -13.19 -25.22
N SER A 375 -19.65 -12.29 -26.05
CA SER A 375 -18.94 -11.81 -27.25
C SER A 375 -17.73 -10.96 -26.87
N LEU A 376 -16.64 -11.05 -27.64
CA LEU A 376 -15.49 -10.16 -27.48
C LEU A 376 -15.91 -8.70 -27.77
N PRO A 377 -15.88 -7.79 -26.77
CA PRO A 377 -16.25 -6.40 -27.00
C PRO A 377 -15.18 -5.68 -27.80
N VAL A 378 -15.60 -4.86 -28.76
CA VAL A 378 -14.73 -3.99 -29.54
C VAL A 378 -15.20 -2.56 -29.34
N ILE A 379 -14.35 -1.71 -28.76
CA ILE A 379 -14.67 -0.32 -28.41
C ILE A 379 -13.73 0.58 -29.20
N ASP A 380 -14.25 1.38 -30.13
CA ASP A 380 -13.45 2.27 -30.98
C ASP A 380 -12.28 1.57 -31.69
N GLY A 381 -12.46 0.30 -32.08
CA GLY A 381 -11.42 -0.54 -32.71
C GLY A 381 -10.41 -1.16 -31.73
N TRP A 382 -10.56 -0.94 -30.42
CA TRP A 382 -9.80 -1.60 -29.37
C TRP A 382 -10.48 -2.89 -28.92
N GLY A 383 -9.70 -3.97 -28.78
CA GLY A 383 -10.12 -5.25 -28.20
C GLY A 383 -9.16 -5.68 -27.10
N VAL A 384 -9.68 -6.27 -26.02
CA VAL A 384 -8.87 -6.66 -24.84
C VAL A 384 -7.80 -7.70 -25.17
N GLU A 385 -8.04 -8.59 -26.13
CA GLU A 385 -7.06 -9.58 -26.56
C GLU A 385 -5.89 -8.97 -27.32
N ASP A 386 -6.17 -8.08 -28.27
CA ASP A 386 -5.14 -7.36 -29.03
C ASP A 386 -4.31 -6.47 -28.10
N TRP A 387 -4.96 -5.87 -27.10
CA TRP A 387 -4.28 -5.13 -26.05
C TRP A 387 -3.36 -6.01 -25.20
N PHE A 388 -3.77 -7.23 -24.85
CA PHE A 388 -2.89 -8.17 -24.15
C PHE A 388 -1.68 -8.55 -25.01
N SER A 389 -1.89 -8.75 -26.31
CA SER A 389 -0.80 -8.98 -27.25
C SER A 389 0.14 -7.78 -27.35
N SER A 390 -0.37 -6.54 -27.28
CA SER A 390 0.47 -5.34 -27.37
C SER A 390 1.31 -5.13 -26.12
N ILE A 391 0.76 -5.27 -24.91
CA ILE A 391 1.52 -5.18 -23.65
C ILE A 391 2.57 -6.30 -23.52
N ALA A 392 2.32 -7.45 -24.16
CA ALA A 392 3.23 -8.59 -24.21
C ALA A 392 4.23 -8.53 -25.40
N CYS A 393 4.24 -7.46 -26.20
CA CYS A 393 5.06 -7.34 -27.42
C CYS A 393 4.90 -8.53 -28.39
N GLY A 394 3.71 -9.13 -28.45
CA GLY A 394 3.40 -10.31 -29.27
C GLY A 394 3.82 -11.65 -28.68
N ASP A 395 4.48 -11.68 -27.51
CA ASP A 395 4.88 -12.92 -26.84
C ASP A 395 3.68 -13.68 -26.26
N GLN A 396 3.31 -14.78 -26.92
CA GLN A 396 2.17 -15.60 -26.55
C GLN A 396 2.36 -16.32 -25.20
N GLU A 397 3.59 -16.62 -24.77
CA GLU A 397 3.83 -17.19 -23.43
C GLU A 397 3.49 -16.15 -22.35
N ILE A 398 3.86 -14.88 -22.57
CA ILE A 398 3.52 -13.77 -21.67
C ILE A 398 2.01 -13.47 -21.69
N VAL A 399 1.36 -13.44 -22.86
CA VAL A 399 -0.10 -13.30 -22.96
C VAL A 399 -0.80 -14.37 -22.13
N LYS A 400 -0.39 -15.63 -22.26
CA LYS A 400 -0.94 -16.75 -21.48
C LYS A 400 -0.73 -16.54 -19.98
N LEU A 401 0.46 -16.11 -19.57
CA LEU A 401 0.76 -15.82 -18.17
C LEU A 401 -0.14 -14.71 -17.61
N LEU A 402 -0.37 -13.62 -18.36
CA LEU A 402 -1.26 -12.54 -17.94
C LEU A 402 -2.69 -13.04 -17.67
N TRP A 403 -3.22 -13.93 -18.52
CA TRP A 403 -4.51 -14.55 -18.27
C TRP A 403 -4.50 -15.48 -17.04
N GLN A 404 -3.40 -16.23 -16.80
CA GLN A 404 -3.23 -17.03 -15.58
C GLN A 404 -3.18 -16.16 -14.33
N VAL A 405 -2.55 -14.98 -14.40
CA VAL A 405 -2.51 -14.01 -13.29
C VAL A 405 -3.92 -13.53 -12.96
N ILE A 406 -4.73 -13.19 -13.96
CA ILE A 406 -6.14 -12.82 -13.75
C ILE A 406 -6.90 -13.98 -13.10
N ASN A 407 -6.79 -15.21 -13.61
CA ASN A 407 -7.47 -16.38 -13.05
C ASN A 407 -7.11 -16.61 -11.58
N ASP A 408 -5.82 -16.56 -11.22
CA ASP A 408 -5.37 -16.74 -9.83
C ASP A 408 -5.98 -15.67 -8.91
N SER A 409 -6.06 -14.43 -9.40
CA SER A 409 -6.60 -13.28 -8.68
C SER A 409 -8.09 -13.40 -8.34
N LEU A 410 -8.84 -14.21 -9.10
CA LEU A 410 -10.27 -14.46 -8.86
C LEU A 410 -10.52 -15.35 -7.62
N ASN A 411 -9.52 -16.05 -7.10
CA ASN A 411 -9.71 -17.09 -6.10
C ASN A 411 -9.05 -16.76 -4.75
N GLY A 412 -9.80 -16.11 -3.86
CA GLY A 412 -9.34 -15.84 -2.49
C GLY A 412 -9.29 -17.07 -1.55
N ASN A 413 -9.62 -18.27 -2.04
CA ASN A 413 -9.67 -19.50 -1.23
C ASN A 413 -8.52 -20.47 -1.54
N TYR A 414 -7.65 -20.14 -2.50
CA TYR A 414 -6.59 -21.03 -2.95
C TYR A 414 -5.39 -20.23 -3.45
N THR A 415 -4.21 -20.58 -2.97
CA THR A 415 -2.94 -20.02 -3.44
C THR A 415 -2.16 -21.07 -4.24
N ARG A 416 -1.62 -20.64 -5.38
CA ARG A 416 -0.65 -21.41 -6.18
C ARG A 416 0.79 -21.23 -5.71
N ARG A 417 0.99 -20.58 -4.56
CA ARG A 417 2.28 -20.39 -3.90
C ARG A 417 3.26 -19.55 -4.71
N LYS A 418 2.71 -18.61 -5.49
CA LYS A 418 3.47 -17.69 -6.34
C LYS A 418 3.06 -16.25 -6.07
N ALA A 419 4.06 -15.37 -6.07
CA ALA A 419 3.92 -13.93 -6.11
C ALA A 419 4.29 -13.45 -7.51
N ILE A 420 3.47 -12.57 -8.06
CA ILE A 420 3.62 -12.04 -9.40
C ILE A 420 4.26 -10.65 -9.29
N PHE A 421 5.41 -10.45 -9.93
CA PHE A 421 6.06 -9.15 -10.04
C PHE A 421 5.95 -8.65 -11.47
N LEU A 422 5.18 -7.57 -11.67
CA LEU A 422 5.09 -6.86 -12.94
C LEU A 422 6.26 -5.87 -12.99
N VAL A 423 7.21 -6.05 -13.91
CA VAL A 423 8.46 -5.27 -13.96
C VAL A 423 8.57 -4.51 -15.29
N GLY A 424 8.90 -3.22 -15.24
CA GLY A 424 9.31 -2.48 -16.44
C GLY A 424 9.43 -0.96 -16.23
N GLU A 425 10.00 -0.23 -17.19
CA GLU A 425 10.51 1.13 -17.02
C GLU A 425 9.47 2.26 -17.24
N GLY A 426 8.25 2.09 -16.73
CA GLY A 426 7.15 3.05 -16.92
C GLY A 426 6.48 2.96 -18.31
N ASN A 427 5.34 3.63 -18.47
CA ASN A 427 4.50 3.71 -19.68
C ASN A 427 4.41 2.44 -20.57
N ASN A 428 4.19 1.29 -19.93
CA ASN A 428 4.22 -0.03 -20.57
C ASN A 428 2.95 -0.86 -20.32
N GLY A 429 1.91 -0.26 -19.72
CA GLY A 429 0.63 -0.91 -19.46
C GLY A 429 0.51 -1.64 -18.12
N LYS A 430 1.55 -1.69 -17.26
CA LYS A 430 1.48 -2.32 -15.92
C LYS A 430 0.32 -1.81 -15.07
N GLY A 431 0.26 -0.50 -14.88
CA GLY A 431 -0.78 0.13 -14.06
C GLY A 431 -2.19 -0.08 -14.63
N THR A 432 -2.33 -0.06 -15.96
CA THR A 432 -3.59 -0.33 -16.65
C THR A 432 -4.03 -1.79 -16.49
N PHE A 433 -3.09 -2.74 -16.52
CA PHE A 433 -3.36 -4.16 -16.25
C PHE A 433 -3.77 -4.42 -14.80
N GLN A 434 -3.13 -3.75 -13.84
CA GLN A 434 -3.55 -3.82 -12.43
C GLN A 434 -4.96 -3.24 -12.23
N GLU A 435 -5.24 -2.10 -12.88
CA GLU A 435 -6.57 -1.47 -12.83
C GLU A 435 -7.66 -2.40 -13.41
N LEU A 436 -7.37 -3.16 -14.48
CA LEU A 436 -8.29 -4.18 -14.99
C LEU A 436 -8.60 -5.24 -13.93
N ILE A 437 -7.58 -5.75 -13.23
CA ILE A 437 -7.77 -6.74 -12.14
C ILE A 437 -8.60 -6.13 -11.00
N ILE A 438 -8.34 -4.88 -10.64
CA ILE A 438 -9.07 -4.16 -9.59
C ILE A 438 -10.54 -3.99 -9.98
N ASN A 439 -10.84 -3.58 -11.21
CA ASN A 439 -12.20 -3.41 -11.71
C ASN A 439 -12.95 -4.74 -11.77
N LEU A 440 -12.29 -5.79 -12.25
CA LEU A 440 -12.84 -7.15 -12.35
C LEU A 440 -13.25 -7.69 -10.97
N ILE A 441 -12.33 -7.59 -10.00
CA ILE A 441 -12.50 -8.14 -8.65
C ILE A 441 -13.38 -7.25 -7.77
N GLY A 442 -13.32 -5.94 -7.97
CA GLY A 442 -13.89 -4.92 -7.10
C GLY A 442 -12.89 -4.42 -6.07
N VAL A 443 -12.75 -3.09 -5.98
CA VAL A 443 -11.84 -2.38 -5.07
C VAL A 443 -11.98 -2.84 -3.61
N GLN A 444 -13.19 -3.14 -3.15
CA GLN A 444 -13.46 -3.59 -1.80
C GLN A 444 -12.88 -4.99 -1.48
N ASN A 445 -12.55 -5.78 -2.50
CA ASN A 445 -11.99 -7.13 -2.36
C ASN A 445 -10.47 -7.17 -2.63
N ILE A 446 -9.87 -6.02 -2.95
CA ILE A 446 -8.42 -5.84 -3.08
C ILE A 446 -7.83 -5.25 -1.79
N ALA A 447 -6.66 -5.71 -1.40
CA ALA A 447 -5.78 -5.01 -0.47
C ALA A 447 -4.70 -4.25 -1.24
N SER A 448 -4.35 -3.04 -0.77
CA SER A 448 -3.17 -2.31 -1.22
C SER A 448 -2.06 -2.50 -0.20
N LEU A 449 -1.02 -3.25 -0.56
CA LEU A 449 0.13 -3.51 0.30
C LEU A 449 1.37 -3.81 -0.52
N LYS A 450 2.42 -2.99 -0.36
CA LYS A 450 3.74 -3.19 -0.97
C LYS A 450 4.51 -4.27 -0.22
N VAL A 451 5.40 -4.95 -0.92
CA VAL A 451 6.20 -6.07 -0.38
C VAL A 451 6.93 -5.74 0.93
N ASN A 452 7.45 -4.51 1.10
CA ASN A 452 8.13 -4.09 2.33
C ASN A 452 7.17 -3.81 3.49
N GLU A 453 5.90 -3.56 3.21
CA GLU A 453 4.87 -3.29 4.23
C GLU A 453 4.30 -4.58 4.84
N PHE A 454 4.65 -5.77 4.33
CA PHE A 454 4.26 -7.05 4.93
C PHE A 454 4.86 -7.26 6.32
N GLU A 455 5.98 -6.61 6.62
CA GLU A 455 6.63 -6.64 7.93
C GLU A 455 6.18 -5.48 8.84
N GLU A 456 5.38 -4.55 8.33
CA GLU A 456 4.88 -3.44 9.13
C GLU A 456 3.75 -3.88 10.06
N ARG A 457 3.86 -3.45 11.31
CA ARG A 457 2.87 -3.75 12.35
C ARG A 457 1.47 -3.26 11.92
N PHE A 458 0.47 -4.10 12.12
CA PHE A 458 -0.95 -3.88 11.78
C PHE A 458 -1.32 -3.93 10.29
N LYS A 459 -0.38 -3.86 9.35
CA LYS A 459 -0.70 -3.80 7.91
C LYS A 459 -1.29 -5.09 7.36
N LEU A 460 -0.84 -6.26 7.83
CA LEU A 460 -1.39 -7.57 7.43
C LEU A 460 -2.89 -7.71 7.71
N SER A 461 -3.44 -6.93 8.65
CA SER A 461 -4.89 -6.93 8.90
C SER A 461 -5.73 -6.46 7.71
N MET A 462 -5.12 -5.72 6.76
CA MET A 462 -5.78 -5.28 5.54
C MET A 462 -6.12 -6.42 4.57
N LEU A 463 -5.46 -7.58 4.72
CA LEU A 463 -5.69 -8.76 3.89
C LEU A 463 -6.97 -9.51 4.27
N GLU A 464 -7.58 -9.18 5.40
CA GLU A 464 -8.78 -9.89 5.86
C GLU A 464 -9.96 -9.71 4.91
N GLY A 465 -10.46 -10.82 4.38
CA GLY A 465 -11.59 -10.83 3.45
C GLY A 465 -11.25 -10.33 2.04
N LYS A 466 -9.98 -10.39 1.63
CA LYS A 466 -9.51 -9.97 0.30
C LYS A 466 -9.17 -11.16 -0.58
N THR A 467 -9.41 -11.04 -1.88
CA THR A 467 -9.08 -12.08 -2.87
C THR A 467 -7.69 -11.87 -3.49
N ALA A 468 -7.24 -10.62 -3.58
CA ALA A 468 -5.90 -10.28 -4.06
C ALA A 468 -5.32 -9.08 -3.29
N VAL A 469 -3.99 -9.02 -3.26
CA VAL A 469 -3.20 -7.91 -2.74
C VAL A 469 -2.32 -7.36 -3.85
N ILE A 470 -2.40 -6.06 -4.07
CA ILE A 470 -1.66 -5.35 -5.10
C ILE A 470 -0.77 -4.30 -4.43
N GLY A 471 0.53 -4.46 -4.57
CA GLY A 471 1.52 -3.44 -4.20
C GLY A 471 1.90 -2.64 -5.43
N ASP A 472 1.39 -1.42 -5.56
CA ASP A 472 1.70 -0.57 -6.70
C ASP A 472 2.95 0.29 -6.46
N ASP A 473 3.70 0.54 -7.53
CA ASP A 473 4.90 1.37 -7.57
C ASP A 473 5.87 1.08 -6.41
N VAL A 474 6.32 -0.18 -6.31
CA VAL A 474 7.40 -0.55 -5.40
C VAL A 474 8.70 0.06 -5.94
N PRO A 475 9.45 0.87 -5.17
CA PRO A 475 10.72 1.40 -5.67
C PRO A 475 11.77 0.28 -5.83
N ALA A 476 12.52 0.32 -6.93
CA ALA A 476 13.51 -0.72 -7.26
C ALA A 476 14.61 -0.92 -6.19
N ASN A 477 14.92 0.13 -5.42
CA ASN A 477 15.97 0.10 -4.41
C ASN A 477 15.46 -0.23 -2.99
N VAL A 478 14.19 -0.64 -2.84
CA VAL A 478 13.68 -1.08 -1.54
C VAL A 478 14.42 -2.34 -1.12
N TYR A 479 14.91 -2.33 0.12
CA TYR A 479 15.59 -3.47 0.74
C TYR A 479 14.66 -4.15 1.74
N ILE A 480 14.41 -5.44 1.52
CA ILE A 480 13.53 -6.28 2.31
C ILE A 480 14.41 -7.08 3.27
N ASP A 481 14.43 -6.66 4.53
CA ASP A 481 15.25 -7.28 5.58
C ASP A 481 14.71 -8.64 6.02
N ASP A 482 13.40 -8.70 6.27
CA ASP A 482 12.66 -9.92 6.52
C ASP A 482 11.59 -10.09 5.43
N SER A 483 11.48 -11.31 4.90
CA SER A 483 10.47 -11.68 3.89
C SER A 483 9.59 -12.80 4.40
N SER A 484 9.63 -13.11 5.69
CA SER A 484 8.93 -14.24 6.30
C SER A 484 7.42 -14.07 6.18
N ASN A 485 6.87 -12.89 6.53
CA ASN A 485 5.43 -12.67 6.42
C ASN A 485 4.97 -12.66 4.95
N PHE A 486 5.73 -11.99 4.08
CA PHE A 486 5.50 -12.03 2.63
C PHE A 486 5.45 -13.48 2.11
N ASN A 487 6.47 -14.28 2.43
CA ASN A 487 6.55 -15.67 1.99
C ASN A 487 5.39 -16.50 2.52
N SER A 488 5.03 -16.33 3.79
CA SER A 488 3.92 -17.05 4.44
C SER A 488 2.59 -16.71 3.79
N VAL A 489 2.31 -15.42 3.51
CA VAL A 489 1.09 -15.02 2.79
C VAL A 489 1.07 -15.64 1.39
N VAL A 490 2.20 -15.59 0.67
CA VAL A 490 2.30 -16.19 -0.67
C VAL A 490 2.04 -17.69 -0.62
N THR A 491 2.53 -18.43 0.39
CA THR A 491 2.30 -19.87 0.50
C THR A 491 1.00 -20.29 1.16
N GLY A 492 0.27 -19.36 1.78
CA GLY A 492 -0.90 -19.65 2.60
C GLY A 492 -0.55 -20.28 3.95
N ASP A 493 0.66 -20.03 4.45
CA ASP A 493 1.05 -20.40 5.80
C ASP A 493 0.47 -19.39 6.81
N ARG A 494 0.38 -19.83 8.07
CA ARG A 494 -0.17 -19.00 9.16
C ARG A 494 0.74 -17.82 9.49
N VAL A 495 0.14 -16.65 9.65
CA VAL A 495 0.79 -15.41 10.08
C VAL A 495 0.07 -14.83 11.30
N SER A 496 0.83 -14.13 12.14
CA SER A 496 0.27 -13.40 13.27
C SER A 496 -0.18 -12.02 12.83
N VAL A 497 -1.43 -11.67 13.13
CA VAL A 497 -2.06 -10.42 12.73
C VAL A 497 -2.44 -9.63 13.97
N GLU A 498 -2.05 -8.36 13.96
CA GLU A 498 -2.37 -7.41 15.03
C GLU A 498 -3.37 -6.36 14.54
N PHE A 499 -4.30 -5.96 15.40
CA PHE A 499 -5.08 -4.73 15.25
C PHE A 499 -4.74 -3.75 16.36
N LYS A 500 -4.86 -2.45 16.10
CA LYS A 500 -4.74 -1.44 17.15
C LYS A 500 -5.77 -1.72 18.25
N ASN A 501 -5.29 -1.85 19.48
CA ASN A 501 -6.08 -2.08 20.69
C ASN A 501 -6.92 -3.38 20.67
N LYS A 502 -6.46 -4.43 19.99
CA LYS A 502 -7.04 -5.77 20.10
C LYS A 502 -5.96 -6.84 20.33
N PRO A 503 -6.33 -8.02 20.87
CA PRO A 503 -5.42 -9.15 20.95
C PRO A 503 -4.86 -9.54 19.58
N ILE A 504 -3.61 -10.01 19.59
CA ILE A 504 -3.00 -10.67 18.44
C ILE A 504 -3.73 -11.99 18.18
N TYR A 505 -3.90 -12.34 16.92
CA TYR A 505 -4.46 -13.63 16.51
C TYR A 505 -3.68 -14.18 15.32
N THR A 506 -3.81 -15.47 15.05
CA THR A 506 -3.11 -16.15 13.96
C THR A 506 -4.11 -16.58 12.90
N THR A 507 -3.83 -16.27 11.64
CA THR A 507 -4.65 -16.66 10.48
C THR A 507 -3.77 -16.99 9.29
N ASP A 508 -4.28 -17.76 8.34
CA ASP A 508 -3.72 -17.88 7.00
C ASP A 508 -4.47 -16.96 6.02
N PHE A 509 -3.75 -16.53 4.97
CA PHE A 509 -4.31 -15.77 3.86
C PHE A 509 -4.05 -16.52 2.56
N LYS A 510 -5.04 -16.59 1.67
CA LYS A 510 -4.94 -17.29 0.39
C LYS A 510 -5.17 -16.35 -0.79
N CYS A 511 -4.93 -15.04 -0.58
CA CYS A 511 -5.06 -14.05 -1.62
C CYS A 511 -3.90 -14.12 -2.61
N SER A 512 -4.18 -13.77 -3.86
CA SER A 512 -3.13 -13.60 -4.88
C SER A 512 -2.25 -12.40 -4.56
N VAL A 513 -0.93 -12.54 -4.68
CA VAL A 513 0.03 -11.48 -4.38
C VAL A 513 0.63 -10.94 -5.66
N ILE A 514 0.30 -9.68 -5.99
CA ILE A 514 0.79 -8.99 -7.20
C ILE A 514 1.55 -7.74 -6.76
N GLN A 515 2.72 -7.51 -7.32
CA GLN A 515 3.57 -6.35 -7.04
C GLN A 515 3.97 -5.71 -8.38
N SER A 516 3.82 -4.40 -8.51
CA SER A 516 4.32 -3.64 -9.66
C SER A 516 5.55 -2.86 -9.24
N THR A 517 6.57 -2.89 -10.07
CA THR A 517 7.84 -2.21 -9.81
C THR A 517 8.53 -1.80 -11.10
N ASN A 518 9.36 -0.77 -11.02
CA ASN A 518 10.27 -0.41 -12.12
C ASN A 518 11.55 -1.27 -12.12
N GLY A 519 11.85 -1.96 -11.02
CA GLY A 519 12.97 -2.89 -10.91
C GLY A 519 12.83 -3.76 -9.66
N MET A 520 13.40 -4.95 -9.65
CA MET A 520 13.15 -5.87 -8.53
C MET A 520 13.73 -5.33 -7.20
N PRO A 521 12.95 -5.39 -6.09
CA PRO A 521 13.46 -5.01 -4.78
C PRO A 521 14.53 -6.00 -4.31
N LYS A 522 15.47 -5.54 -3.47
CA LYS A 522 16.54 -6.38 -2.94
C LYS A 522 16.07 -7.15 -1.71
N PHE A 523 16.33 -8.45 -1.66
CA PHE A 523 15.99 -9.28 -0.51
C PHE A 523 17.25 -9.67 0.24
N ARG A 524 17.28 -9.45 1.55
CA ARG A 524 18.36 -9.93 2.44
C ARG A 524 18.51 -11.44 2.34
N ASN A 525 17.38 -12.15 2.32
CA ASN A 525 17.36 -13.59 2.25
C ASN A 525 17.60 -14.05 0.80
N LYS A 526 18.87 -14.33 0.49
CA LYS A 526 19.33 -14.83 -0.81
C LYS A 526 19.00 -16.31 -1.08
N THR A 527 18.23 -16.95 -0.20
CA THR A 527 17.89 -18.38 -0.35
C THR A 527 16.90 -18.60 -1.49
N GLN A 528 16.96 -19.78 -2.10
CA GLN A 528 15.99 -20.25 -3.09
C GLN A 528 14.54 -20.30 -2.55
N GLY A 529 14.33 -20.15 -1.24
CA GLY A 529 13.01 -20.12 -0.62
C GLY A 529 12.14 -19.00 -1.16
N THR A 530 12.58 -17.74 -1.09
CA THR A 530 11.80 -16.61 -1.62
C THR A 530 11.78 -16.64 -3.15
N MET A 531 12.93 -16.89 -3.78
CA MET A 531 13.07 -16.83 -5.23
C MET A 531 12.15 -17.82 -5.97
N ARG A 532 12.00 -19.06 -5.47
CA ARG A 532 11.09 -20.05 -6.10
C ARG A 532 9.61 -19.67 -6.01
N ARG A 533 9.24 -18.69 -5.18
CA ARG A 533 7.87 -18.16 -5.05
C ARG A 533 7.63 -16.99 -5.99
N ILE A 534 8.65 -16.41 -6.60
CA ILE A 534 8.50 -15.25 -7.50
C ILE A 534 8.28 -15.72 -8.94
N ILE A 535 7.40 -15.02 -9.65
CA ILE A 535 7.32 -15.01 -11.12
C ILE A 535 7.44 -13.55 -11.54
N ILE A 536 8.41 -13.24 -12.40
CA ILE A 536 8.58 -11.92 -12.98
C ILE A 536 7.86 -11.88 -14.33
N VAL A 537 6.92 -10.96 -14.49
CA VAL A 537 6.26 -10.66 -15.77
C VAL A 537 6.93 -9.42 -16.35
N PRO A 538 7.77 -9.56 -17.39
CA PRO A 538 8.37 -8.40 -18.04
C PRO A 538 7.33 -7.63 -18.85
N PHE A 539 7.15 -6.35 -18.52
CA PHE A 539 6.36 -5.39 -19.30
C PHE A 539 7.31 -4.53 -20.14
N ASN A 540 7.71 -5.10 -21.26
CA ASN A 540 8.70 -4.52 -22.19
C ASN A 540 8.06 -3.64 -23.28
N ALA A 541 6.72 -3.55 -23.32
CA ALA A 541 6.05 -2.63 -24.23
C ALA A 541 6.46 -1.19 -23.94
N ASP A 542 6.58 -0.38 -24.98
CA ASP A 542 6.84 1.04 -24.84
C ASP A 542 5.74 1.80 -25.59
N PHE A 543 4.90 2.50 -24.85
CA PHE A 543 3.84 3.33 -25.42
C PHE A 543 4.26 4.79 -25.57
N ASN A 544 5.50 5.15 -25.23
CA ASN A 544 6.02 6.50 -25.43
C ASN A 544 6.06 6.85 -26.92
N GLY A 545 5.53 8.03 -27.29
CA GLY A 545 5.49 8.50 -28.68
C GLY A 545 4.39 7.88 -29.56
N SER A 546 3.65 6.87 -29.07
CA SER A 546 2.37 6.47 -29.65
C SER A 546 1.26 7.44 -29.21
N THR A 547 0.14 7.53 -29.94
CA THR A 547 -1.03 8.28 -29.46
C THR A 547 -1.60 7.52 -28.26
N GLU A 548 -1.15 7.88 -27.05
CA GLU A 548 -1.55 7.23 -25.81
C GLU A 548 -3.08 7.30 -25.68
N ASN A 549 -3.73 6.14 -25.72
CA ASN A 549 -5.17 6.06 -25.56
C ASN A 549 -5.52 5.95 -24.08
N PHE A 550 -5.60 7.10 -23.40
CA PHE A 550 -5.98 7.22 -21.99
C PHE A 550 -7.33 6.53 -21.68
N LYS A 551 -8.25 6.48 -22.65
CA LYS A 551 -9.56 5.82 -22.50
C LYS A 551 -9.45 4.33 -22.19
N ILE A 552 -8.34 3.66 -22.55
CA ILE A 552 -8.16 2.26 -22.19
C ILE A 552 -8.25 2.11 -20.67
N LYS A 553 -7.53 2.95 -19.92
CA LYS A 553 -7.51 2.90 -18.46
C LYS A 553 -8.78 3.50 -17.85
N ASP A 554 -9.26 4.61 -18.42
CA ASP A 554 -10.31 5.40 -17.79
C ASP A 554 -11.73 4.91 -18.11
N GLU A 555 -11.93 4.27 -19.26
CA GLU A 555 -13.25 3.88 -19.78
C GLU A 555 -13.31 2.39 -20.14
N TYR A 556 -12.41 1.90 -21.01
CA TYR A 556 -12.59 0.59 -21.67
C TYR A 556 -12.45 -0.59 -20.71
N ILE A 557 -11.43 -0.58 -19.84
CA ILE A 557 -11.26 -1.65 -18.82
C ILE A 557 -12.23 -1.54 -17.64
N ARG A 558 -13.10 -0.53 -17.63
CA ARG A 558 -14.22 -0.38 -16.67
C ARG A 558 -15.56 -0.78 -17.30
N ASN A 559 -15.60 -1.00 -18.61
CA ASN A 559 -16.80 -1.40 -19.32
C ASN A 559 -17.27 -2.78 -18.85
N GLU A 560 -18.56 -2.90 -18.55
CA GLU A 560 -19.14 -4.12 -17.99
C GLU A 560 -18.97 -5.33 -18.91
N GLU A 561 -19.20 -5.18 -20.22
CA GLU A 561 -19.05 -6.27 -21.20
C GLU A 561 -17.60 -6.74 -21.28
N VAL A 562 -16.63 -5.81 -21.20
CA VAL A 562 -15.20 -6.15 -21.19
C VAL A 562 -14.85 -6.96 -19.94
N LEU A 563 -15.34 -6.55 -18.76
CA LEU A 563 -15.11 -7.27 -17.52
C LEU A 563 -15.75 -8.66 -17.53
N GLN A 564 -16.99 -8.78 -18.02
CA GLN A 564 -17.70 -10.06 -18.15
C GLN A 564 -16.96 -11.00 -19.12
N TYR A 565 -16.45 -10.48 -20.23
CA TYR A 565 -15.62 -11.22 -21.17
C TYR A 565 -14.31 -11.71 -20.55
N VAL A 566 -13.59 -10.82 -19.88
CA VAL A 566 -12.33 -11.14 -19.18
C VAL A 566 -12.57 -12.17 -18.09
N LEU A 567 -13.63 -12.04 -17.29
CA LEU A 567 -14.03 -13.01 -16.27
C LEU A 567 -14.25 -14.38 -16.89
N HIS A 568 -15.09 -14.46 -17.93
CA HIS A 568 -15.40 -15.71 -18.60
C HIS A 568 -14.14 -16.38 -19.16
N LYS A 569 -13.31 -15.63 -19.89
CA LYS A 569 -12.08 -16.18 -20.49
C LYS A 569 -11.11 -16.67 -19.41
N ALA A 570 -10.85 -15.86 -18.39
CA ALA A 570 -9.92 -16.21 -17.32
C ALA A 570 -10.42 -17.38 -16.48
N ILE A 571 -11.67 -17.38 -16.02
CA ILE A 571 -12.20 -18.40 -15.09
C ILE A 571 -12.32 -19.80 -15.72
N HIS A 572 -12.41 -19.87 -17.06
CA HIS A 572 -12.42 -21.13 -17.79
C HIS A 572 -11.05 -21.76 -17.97
N MET A 573 -9.97 -20.98 -17.86
CA MET A 573 -8.62 -21.52 -17.91
C MET A 573 -8.42 -22.57 -16.83
N ASP A 574 -7.83 -23.70 -17.22
CA ASP A 574 -7.42 -24.74 -16.31
C ASP A 574 -5.90 -24.84 -16.29
N PHE A 575 -5.34 -24.79 -15.08
CA PHE A 575 -3.92 -25.00 -14.81
C PHE A 575 -3.74 -25.30 -13.32
N GLU A 576 -2.76 -26.13 -12.99
CA GLU A 576 -2.39 -26.43 -11.60
C GLU A 576 -1.26 -25.53 -11.12
N ARG A 577 -0.29 -25.25 -12.00
CA ARG A 577 0.86 -24.39 -11.77
C ARG A 577 0.94 -23.39 -12.91
N PHE A 578 1.42 -22.18 -12.61
CA PHE A 578 1.71 -21.18 -13.63
C PHE A 578 2.69 -21.75 -14.66
N ASP A 579 2.40 -21.49 -15.93
CA ASP A 579 3.37 -21.66 -16.99
C ASP A 579 4.34 -20.48 -16.87
N VAL A 580 5.63 -20.76 -16.70
CA VAL A 580 6.64 -19.70 -16.54
C VAL A 580 7.32 -19.49 -17.90
N PRO A 581 7.07 -18.36 -18.59
CA PRO A 581 7.66 -18.03 -19.88
C PRO A 581 9.17 -17.98 -19.83
N LYS A 582 9.83 -18.20 -20.97
CA LYS A 582 11.29 -18.09 -21.06
C LYS A 582 11.79 -16.71 -20.66
N ALA A 583 11.06 -15.66 -21.01
CA ALA A 583 11.39 -14.29 -20.61
C ALA A 583 11.36 -14.15 -19.07
N SER A 584 10.33 -14.66 -18.41
CA SER A 584 10.23 -14.67 -16.94
C SER A 584 11.35 -15.45 -16.24
N VAL A 585 11.78 -16.58 -16.82
CA VAL A 585 12.92 -17.35 -16.30
C VAL A 585 14.21 -16.52 -16.38
N ARG A 586 14.48 -15.89 -17.53
CA ARG A 586 15.66 -15.04 -17.72
C ARG A 586 15.68 -13.86 -16.77
N GLU A 587 14.55 -13.16 -16.61
CA GLU A 587 14.43 -12.04 -15.67
C GLU A 587 14.71 -12.48 -14.22
N LEU A 588 14.22 -13.67 -13.84
CA LEU A 588 14.48 -14.23 -12.51
C LEU A 588 15.96 -14.60 -12.32
N GLU A 589 16.62 -15.13 -13.35
CA GLU A 589 18.06 -15.44 -13.33
C GLU A 589 18.91 -14.17 -13.18
N VAL A 590 18.62 -13.13 -13.98
CA VAL A 590 19.27 -11.81 -13.88
C VAL A 590 19.08 -11.23 -12.48
N PHE A 591 17.85 -11.23 -11.97
CA PHE A 591 17.57 -10.76 -10.62
C PHE A 591 18.32 -11.54 -9.53
N GLN A 592 18.42 -12.87 -9.66
CA GLN A 592 19.17 -13.69 -8.71
C GLN A 592 20.66 -13.34 -8.71
N GLN A 593 21.24 -13.06 -9.88
CA GLN A 593 22.64 -12.60 -10.00
C GLN A 593 22.81 -11.22 -9.35
N ASP A 594 21.95 -10.26 -9.68
CA ASP A 594 21.98 -8.90 -9.12
C ASP A 594 21.82 -8.86 -7.60
N ASN A 595 21.00 -9.77 -7.06
CA ASN A 595 20.73 -9.87 -5.63
C ASN A 595 21.81 -10.68 -4.87
N ASP A 596 22.61 -11.50 -5.56
CA ASP A 596 23.71 -12.27 -4.95
C ASP A 596 25.08 -12.03 -5.64
N PRO A 597 25.87 -11.06 -5.14
CA PRO A 597 27.21 -10.77 -5.66
C PRO A 597 28.18 -11.97 -5.68
N ILE A 598 27.95 -13.00 -4.87
CA ILE A 598 28.77 -14.22 -4.85
C ILE A 598 28.42 -15.12 -6.03
N LEU A 599 27.13 -15.23 -6.36
CA LEU A 599 26.68 -15.96 -7.54
C LEU A 599 27.17 -15.26 -8.81
N ASP A 600 27.06 -13.93 -8.84
CA ASP A 600 27.57 -13.10 -9.94
C ASP A 600 29.09 -13.29 -10.13
N PHE A 601 29.88 -13.19 -9.06
CA PHE A 601 31.31 -13.51 -9.10
C PHE A 601 31.59 -14.92 -9.61
N LYS A 602 30.79 -15.90 -9.18
CA LYS A 602 30.96 -17.30 -9.60
C LYS A 602 30.79 -17.43 -11.12
N LEU A 603 29.72 -16.87 -11.67
CA LEU A 603 29.39 -17.01 -13.08
C LEU A 603 30.32 -16.19 -13.98
N ASN A 604 30.63 -14.95 -13.60
CA ASN A 604 31.34 -14.00 -14.46
C ASN A 604 32.86 -14.01 -14.28
N VAL A 605 33.37 -14.58 -13.18
CA VAL A 605 34.82 -14.63 -12.91
C VAL A 605 35.29 -16.06 -12.67
N PHE A 606 34.74 -16.73 -11.66
CA PHE A 606 35.26 -18.03 -11.20
C PHE A 606 35.15 -19.14 -12.25
N ASP A 607 33.97 -19.30 -12.87
CA ASP A 607 33.74 -20.33 -13.89
C ASP A 607 34.59 -20.11 -15.14
N GLY A 608 34.92 -18.84 -15.46
CA GLY A 608 35.78 -18.49 -16.58
C GLY A 608 37.23 -18.92 -16.43
N TRP A 609 37.69 -19.20 -15.20
CA TRP A 609 39.07 -19.62 -14.93
C TRP A 609 39.39 -21.00 -15.51
N ASN A 610 38.40 -21.89 -15.64
CA ASN A 610 38.57 -23.26 -16.14
C ASN A 610 39.73 -24.02 -15.46
N ILE A 611 39.93 -23.79 -14.16
CA ILE A 611 40.99 -24.44 -13.36
C ILE A 611 40.43 -25.59 -12.52
N PRO A 612 41.16 -26.73 -12.41
CA PRO A 612 40.70 -27.89 -11.66
C PRO A 612 40.85 -27.74 -10.14
N GLU A 613 41.75 -26.86 -9.68
CA GLU A 613 41.97 -26.57 -8.26
C GLU A 613 42.43 -25.13 -8.06
N VAL A 614 42.08 -24.53 -6.91
CA VAL A 614 42.50 -23.18 -6.53
C VAL A 614 42.49 -22.98 -5.00
N PRO A 615 43.48 -22.29 -4.43
CA PRO A 615 43.46 -21.92 -3.01
C PRO A 615 42.33 -20.94 -2.68
N LYS A 616 41.55 -21.29 -1.67
CA LYS A 616 40.44 -20.49 -1.11
C LYS A 616 40.74 -19.00 -0.93
N TYR A 617 41.90 -18.68 -0.36
CA TYR A 617 42.26 -17.28 -0.09
C TYR A 617 42.41 -16.47 -1.38
N ILE A 618 42.91 -17.06 -2.48
CA ILE A 618 43.02 -16.39 -3.78
C ILE A 618 41.63 -16.09 -4.32
N VAL A 619 40.73 -17.08 -4.26
CA VAL A 619 39.33 -16.91 -4.69
C VAL A 619 38.68 -15.73 -3.96
N TYR A 620 38.88 -15.63 -2.65
CA TYR A 620 38.33 -14.54 -1.84
C TYR A 620 38.93 -13.17 -2.18
N GLU A 621 40.22 -13.07 -2.49
CA GLU A 621 40.84 -11.81 -2.93
C GLU A 621 40.27 -11.33 -4.26
N PHE A 622 40.13 -12.22 -5.25
CA PHE A 622 39.47 -11.90 -6.52
C PHE A 622 38.01 -11.48 -6.31
N TYR A 623 37.28 -12.15 -5.41
CA TYR A 623 35.92 -11.75 -5.04
C TYR A 623 35.86 -10.35 -4.45
N LYS A 624 36.75 -9.99 -3.51
CA LYS A 624 36.79 -8.62 -2.96
C LYS A 624 37.06 -7.59 -4.05
N ARG A 625 38.00 -7.87 -4.96
CA ARG A 625 38.29 -6.99 -6.08
C ARG A 625 37.11 -6.85 -7.04
N PHE A 626 36.45 -7.96 -7.35
CA PHE A 626 35.23 -7.98 -8.13
C PHE A 626 34.14 -7.12 -7.49
N CYS A 627 33.90 -7.28 -6.19
CA CYS A 627 32.93 -6.45 -5.47
C CYS A 627 33.29 -4.96 -5.52
N ASN A 628 34.56 -4.60 -5.28
CA ASN A 628 35.00 -3.21 -5.33
C ASN A 628 34.85 -2.62 -6.75
N GLY A 629 35.16 -3.39 -7.79
CA GLY A 629 35.02 -2.96 -9.19
C GLY A 629 33.58 -2.78 -9.65
N ASN A 630 32.64 -3.56 -9.09
CA ASN A 630 31.22 -3.53 -9.45
C ASN A 630 30.32 -2.81 -8.43
N GLY A 631 30.91 -2.13 -7.43
CA GLY A 631 30.16 -1.38 -6.42
C GLY A 631 29.40 -2.22 -5.37
N TYR A 632 29.71 -3.52 -5.26
CA TYR A 632 29.15 -4.38 -4.23
C TYR A 632 29.88 -4.26 -2.90
N LYS A 633 29.16 -4.50 -1.80
CA LYS A 633 29.78 -4.80 -0.50
C LYS A 633 30.12 -6.28 -0.44
N PHE A 634 31.38 -6.62 -0.23
CA PHE A 634 31.81 -8.01 -0.08
C PHE A 634 31.39 -8.60 1.28
N ALA A 635 31.14 -9.91 1.28
CA ALA A 635 30.85 -10.68 2.49
C ALA A 635 32.15 -11.00 3.24
N SER A 636 32.06 -11.36 4.53
CA SER A 636 33.21 -11.88 5.28
C SER A 636 33.75 -13.17 4.65
N ASP A 637 35.04 -13.44 4.80
CA ASP A 637 35.72 -14.61 4.23
C ASP A 637 35.00 -15.94 4.52
N ARG A 638 34.63 -16.17 5.78
CA ARG A 638 33.88 -17.35 6.21
C ARG A 638 32.51 -17.44 5.53
N GLN A 639 31.79 -16.31 5.42
CA GLN A 639 30.48 -16.27 4.80
C GLN A 639 30.57 -16.47 3.28
N PHE A 640 31.56 -15.86 2.65
CA PHE A 640 31.86 -16.02 1.23
C PHE A 640 32.04 -17.50 0.88
N HIS A 641 32.98 -18.19 1.54
CA HIS A 641 33.24 -19.59 1.28
C HIS A 641 32.03 -20.49 1.55
N LYS A 642 31.28 -20.21 2.62
CA LYS A 642 30.04 -20.94 2.92
C LYS A 642 29.01 -20.78 1.80
N GLN A 643 28.82 -19.57 1.27
CA GLN A 643 27.84 -19.29 0.22
C GLN A 643 28.32 -19.76 -1.16
N LEU A 644 29.58 -19.52 -1.51
CA LEU A 644 30.17 -20.00 -2.76
C LEU A 644 30.07 -21.52 -2.86
N LYS A 645 30.35 -22.26 -1.78
CA LYS A 645 30.21 -23.72 -1.74
C LYS A 645 28.78 -24.22 -2.03
N VAL A 646 27.75 -23.41 -1.75
CA VAL A 646 26.36 -23.76 -2.11
C VAL A 646 26.13 -23.63 -3.62
N HIS A 647 26.81 -22.70 -4.28
CA HIS A 647 26.75 -22.49 -5.73
C HIS A 647 27.68 -23.41 -6.52
N LEU A 648 28.72 -23.94 -5.87
CA LEU A 648 29.60 -24.96 -6.45
C LEU A 648 28.93 -26.33 -6.43
N GLY A 649 29.10 -27.10 -7.51
CA GLY A 649 28.62 -28.48 -7.60
C GLY A 649 29.40 -29.44 -6.69
N LYS A 650 28.95 -30.70 -6.63
CA LYS A 650 29.62 -31.78 -5.87
C LYS A 650 31.05 -32.08 -6.33
N GLU A 651 31.46 -31.53 -7.46
CA GLU A 651 32.78 -31.72 -8.07
C GLU A 651 33.87 -30.88 -7.38
N TRP A 652 33.47 -29.86 -6.59
CA TRP A 652 34.39 -29.06 -5.80
C TRP A 652 34.42 -29.54 -4.34
N GLU A 653 35.57 -30.04 -3.90
CA GLU A 653 35.80 -30.49 -2.54
C GLU A 653 36.94 -29.72 -1.85
N ASP A 654 36.88 -29.64 -0.53
CA ASP A 654 37.90 -28.96 0.27
C ASP A 654 39.09 -29.91 0.46
N SER A 655 40.30 -29.51 0.05
CA SER A 655 41.54 -30.28 0.21
C SER A 655 42.57 -29.54 1.07
N LEU A 656 43.44 -30.31 1.74
CA LEU A 656 44.61 -29.82 2.49
C LEU A 656 45.92 -29.95 1.70
N ASN A 657 45.85 -30.34 0.43
CA ASN A 657 47.03 -30.52 -0.41
C ASN A 657 47.79 -29.21 -0.62
N ARG A 658 49.12 -29.30 -0.75
CA ARG A 658 49.93 -28.16 -1.17
C ARG A 658 49.62 -27.84 -2.62
N PHE A 659 49.31 -26.58 -2.88
CA PHE A 659 48.98 -26.07 -4.20
C PHE A 659 50.22 -25.50 -4.89
N ASP A 660 50.41 -25.80 -6.18
CA ASP A 660 51.49 -25.23 -6.97
C ASP A 660 51.09 -23.87 -7.57
N ILE A 661 51.67 -22.80 -7.06
CA ILE A 661 51.34 -21.42 -7.46
C ILE A 661 51.73 -21.13 -8.92
N GLU A 662 52.76 -21.81 -9.44
CA GLU A 662 53.22 -21.63 -10.83
C GLU A 662 52.15 -22.14 -11.81
N TYR A 663 51.36 -23.14 -11.40
CA TYR A 663 50.21 -23.64 -12.16
C TYR A 663 49.12 -22.57 -12.29
N LEU A 664 48.80 -21.81 -11.23
CA LEU A 664 47.80 -20.73 -11.30
C LEU A 664 48.19 -19.58 -12.22
N GLN A 665 49.47 -19.20 -12.22
CA GLN A 665 49.97 -18.11 -13.07
C GLN A 665 49.81 -18.44 -14.56
N LEU A 666 49.87 -19.73 -14.93
CA LEU A 666 49.64 -20.18 -16.30
C LEU A 666 48.21 -19.91 -16.80
N TYR A 667 47.21 -20.01 -15.90
CA TYR A 667 45.78 -19.88 -16.25
C TYR A 667 45.21 -18.48 -15.98
N LEU A 668 45.65 -17.81 -14.91
CA LEU A 668 45.14 -16.49 -14.51
C LEU A 668 46.03 -15.32 -14.94
N GLY A 669 47.20 -15.61 -15.54
CA GLY A 669 48.21 -14.63 -15.91
C GLY A 669 49.10 -14.22 -14.74
N ASP A 670 49.85 -13.13 -14.94
CA ASP A 670 50.78 -12.59 -13.94
C ASP A 670 50.01 -12.06 -12.71
N LEU A 671 49.97 -12.87 -11.66
CA LEU A 671 49.31 -12.54 -10.40
C LEU A 671 49.97 -11.35 -9.69
N GLU A 672 51.24 -11.02 -9.99
CA GLU A 672 51.95 -9.88 -9.40
C GLU A 672 51.41 -8.55 -9.92
N ARG A 673 50.95 -8.49 -11.18
CA ARG A 673 50.25 -7.33 -11.76
C ARG A 673 48.83 -7.14 -11.24
N LEU A 674 48.31 -8.10 -10.47
CA LEU A 674 46.93 -8.06 -9.96
C LEU A 674 46.84 -7.49 -8.52
N GLU A 675 47.96 -7.07 -7.92
CA GLU A 675 48.05 -6.52 -6.53
C GLU A 675 47.45 -7.45 -5.46
N ILE A 676 47.42 -8.76 -5.71
CA ILE A 676 46.87 -9.74 -4.77
C ILE A 676 47.97 -10.12 -3.77
N ASN A 677 47.72 -9.92 -2.47
CA ASN A 677 48.62 -10.34 -1.40
C ASN A 677 48.66 -11.87 -1.31
N ILE A 678 49.53 -12.49 -2.11
CA ILE A 678 49.72 -13.94 -2.10
C ILE A 678 50.58 -14.33 -0.91
N ARG A 679 50.04 -15.19 -0.04
CA ARG A 679 50.83 -15.79 1.04
C ARG A 679 51.73 -16.85 0.43
N ASN A 680 53.03 -16.55 0.28
CA ASN A 680 53.98 -17.51 -0.26
C ASN A 680 54.21 -18.65 0.76
N PRO A 681 53.88 -19.91 0.47
CA PRO A 681 54.10 -21.01 1.40
C PRO A 681 55.58 -21.39 1.55
N ARG A 682 56.49 -20.82 0.74
CA ARG A 682 57.94 -21.12 0.77
C ARG A 682 58.74 -20.25 1.75
N THR A 683 58.12 -19.33 2.49
CA THR A 683 58.82 -18.55 3.54
C THR A 683 58.54 -19.12 4.95
N PRO A 684 59.57 -19.47 5.75
CA PRO A 684 59.42 -20.17 7.04
C PRO A 684 58.60 -19.46 8.13
N ASP A 685 58.20 -18.23 7.90
CA ASP A 685 57.65 -17.28 8.87
C ASP A 685 56.23 -16.79 8.51
N GLY A 686 55.66 -17.23 7.39
CA GLY A 686 54.26 -16.95 7.05
C GLY A 686 53.91 -15.48 6.85
N ALA A 687 54.92 -14.63 6.62
CA ALA A 687 54.77 -13.21 6.33
C ALA A 687 54.23 -12.99 4.89
N TYR A 688 53.28 -12.06 4.75
CA TYR A 688 52.88 -11.55 3.44
C TYR A 688 54.07 -10.82 2.83
N LYS A 689 54.48 -11.21 1.62
CA LYS A 689 55.45 -10.41 0.87
C LYS A 689 54.67 -9.25 0.26
N ILE A 690 54.71 -8.07 0.89
CA ILE A 690 54.47 -6.83 0.16
C ILE A 690 55.68 -6.70 -0.75
N ILE A 691 55.48 -6.87 -2.05
CA ILE A 691 56.54 -6.67 -3.04
C ILE A 691 56.39 -5.23 -3.51
N ASP A 692 57.27 -4.36 -3.03
CA ASP A 692 57.29 -2.94 -3.37
C ASP A 692 57.68 -2.71 -4.84
N LYS A 693 56.80 -1.96 -5.51
CA LYS A 693 56.89 -1.15 -6.77
C LYS A 693 57.56 -1.72 -8.02
#